data_AF-A0A496L896-F1
#
_entry.id   AF-A0A496L896-F1
#
_cell.length_a   1.000
_cell.length_b   1.000
_cell.length_c   1.000
_cell.angle_alpha   90.00
_cell.angle_beta   90.00
_cell.angle_gamma   90.00
#
_symmetry.space_group_name_H-M   'P 1'
#
loop_
_entity.id
_entity.type
_entity.pdbx_description
1 polymer ?
#
loop_
_entity_poly.entity_id
_entity_poly.type
_entity_poly.pdbx_seq_one_letter_code
_entity_poly.pdbx_strand_id
1 'polypeptide(L)'
;SKALAWGYKWDGTKTIAQMLNAIDSADNRLTIVGVAANFVTDFQYNDAQFPNYDFGGDIGKIMYSVNGTYPGGVLNTNIQDGDVVEFGGLSCQSSSVWNLTVSPVRVPSYTIGIKQSNYGTITPQGPITVNEGGSVTLTITPNAGYHLSELKVGTNDVTSAVVSNQYTISNVRANDSVWVKFAVDHNNTIAKSNIQYWVGTGSKEAIFAVNWCNPDSSLAWGYRFSSDTITVEKMLRDIDSADHRLSCKIMPSRYGKILSEMKYYVNIQKTLTNPSGSYWMYNVNENLAQGISLQKIADGDVIEFGGTACGNIDDYWNIVWTKAIVAVSTPPAHYTIDIKQSNKYGKVTPEGTITVNQGEDITFTIAPNAGYHLGLLKVGTNDVTSAVVGNKYTISNLTANDSVVVKFAVDHNNTIAKSDIQYWVGTGSKEAIFAVNWCNPDSSLAWGYRFELSDSVTVEKMLHDIDSADYRLTCRINNIGFGNFLSDMKYYINIQKSLTNPSGSYWVYNVNENYAQGISKQKIADGDVIEFGGNVCGNSDDYWNTVWTKAIVAVPTPPAHYTIGIKQSQYGKITPEGPITVSEGEDITLTIAPYAAGYHLGELKVGNNVVTSAVVGNKYTISNVRANDSVWVKFAVDHNNTITTNDIKYWVGKGNNKVIFASNWCNPDSSLAWGYRFSTDSVTVEKMLRDIDAADSRLQCTISGGFMSSIVYTEGATTLKNPAGVYLMYNVNEEPTMIGIATKKVGNGDIVEFGGYSCGMGDDYENFVWTKNIVAVGSPTTDVDDTHGVALNIYPNPAREYISVDIEGDCTYSIIDMNGRTVAVGTLNGDKTSRTIDISALDEGVYFVSLTNGNNVYRRKLIVY
;
A
#
# COMPACT_ATOMS: atom_id res chain seq x y z
N SER A 1 -80.83 -59.79 12.63
CA SER A 1 -79.96 -59.13 13.62
C SER A 1 -79.46 -57.75 13.21
N LYS A 2 -79.94 -57.16 12.09
CA LYS A 2 -79.59 -55.79 11.69
C LYS A 2 -80.85 -54.94 11.62
N ALA A 3 -80.79 -53.73 12.16
CA ALA A 3 -81.83 -52.71 12.03
C ALA A 3 -81.26 -51.50 11.30
N LEU A 4 -82.14 -50.81 10.56
CA LEU A 4 -81.90 -49.47 10.08
C LEU A 4 -82.46 -48.50 11.14
N ALA A 5 -81.76 -47.38 11.33
CA ALA A 5 -82.23 -46.34 12.22
C ALA A 5 -82.12 -44.98 11.54
N TRP A 6 -83.11 -44.15 11.82
CA TRP A 6 -83.15 -42.76 11.42
C TRP A 6 -83.18 -41.90 12.67
N GLY A 7 -82.38 -40.84 12.68
CA GLY A 7 -82.48 -39.81 13.70
C GLY A 7 -83.59 -38.83 13.33
N TYR A 8 -84.54 -38.61 14.22
CA TYR A 8 -85.57 -37.58 14.07
C TYR A 8 -85.31 -36.45 15.08
N LYS A 9 -85.17 -35.21 14.61
CA LYS A 9 -85.03 -34.05 15.50
C LYS A 9 -86.42 -33.63 15.99
N TRP A 10 -86.67 -33.82 17.28
CA TRP A 10 -87.93 -33.48 17.92
C TRP A 10 -88.09 -31.97 18.13
N ASP A 11 -89.21 -31.41 17.70
CA ASP A 11 -89.52 -29.97 17.70
C ASP A 11 -90.72 -29.61 18.60
N GLY A 12 -91.21 -30.54 19.43
CA GLY A 12 -92.05 -30.21 20.59
C GLY A 12 -93.44 -30.85 20.67
N THR A 13 -94.06 -31.32 19.58
CA THR A 13 -95.35 -32.05 19.63
C THR A 13 -95.63 -32.75 18.30
N LYS A 14 -95.10 -33.95 18.10
CA LYS A 14 -95.46 -34.79 16.95
C LYS A 14 -95.88 -36.19 17.37
N THR A 15 -96.85 -36.74 16.66
CA THR A 15 -97.24 -38.15 16.80
C THR A 15 -96.23 -39.03 16.07
N ILE A 16 -96.19 -40.32 16.40
CA ILE A 16 -95.34 -41.30 15.68
C ILE A 16 -95.59 -41.23 14.17
N ALA A 17 -96.85 -41.11 13.73
CA ALA A 17 -97.20 -40.98 12.32
C ALA A 17 -96.59 -39.73 11.65
N GLN A 18 -96.57 -38.60 12.33
CA GLN A 18 -95.97 -37.37 11.79
C GLN A 18 -94.43 -37.47 11.71
N MET A 19 -93.80 -38.13 12.68
CA MET A 19 -92.38 -38.46 12.61
C MET A 19 -92.08 -39.35 11.40
N LEU A 20 -92.83 -40.43 11.22
CA LEU A 20 -92.64 -41.37 10.11
C LEU A 20 -92.79 -40.67 8.74
N ASN A 21 -93.82 -39.85 8.55
CA ASN A 21 -94.00 -39.10 7.31
C ASN A 21 -92.83 -38.14 7.03
N ALA A 22 -92.26 -37.52 8.08
CA ALA A 22 -91.12 -36.63 7.92
C ALA A 22 -89.84 -37.39 7.54
N ILE A 23 -89.64 -38.59 8.11
CA ILE A 23 -88.51 -39.46 7.76
C ILE A 23 -88.66 -39.98 6.32
N ASP A 24 -89.85 -40.47 5.95
CA ASP A 24 -90.19 -40.94 4.60
C ASP A 24 -89.98 -39.86 3.55
N SER A 25 -90.40 -38.61 3.84
CA SER A 25 -90.20 -37.48 2.94
C SER A 25 -88.73 -37.04 2.83
N ALA A 26 -87.90 -37.36 3.82
CA ALA A 26 -86.50 -36.94 3.88
C ALA A 26 -85.53 -37.96 3.30
N ASP A 27 -85.90 -39.24 3.30
CA ASP A 27 -85.09 -40.34 2.77
C ASP A 27 -85.82 -41.04 1.64
N ASN A 28 -85.53 -40.64 0.39
CA ASN A 28 -86.16 -41.17 -0.81
C ASN A 28 -85.89 -42.67 -1.08
N ARG A 29 -85.08 -43.32 -0.24
CA ARG A 29 -84.86 -44.77 -0.26
C ARG A 29 -85.83 -45.52 0.62
N LEU A 30 -86.45 -44.85 1.60
CA LEU A 30 -87.49 -45.39 2.44
C LEU A 30 -88.85 -45.08 1.82
N THR A 31 -89.78 -46.02 1.90
CA THR A 31 -91.18 -45.82 1.54
C THR A 31 -92.03 -46.47 2.63
N ILE A 32 -92.80 -45.66 3.34
CA ILE A 32 -93.71 -46.12 4.41
C ILE A 32 -95.14 -46.13 3.86
N VAL A 33 -95.79 -47.29 3.81
CA VAL A 33 -97.12 -47.44 3.21
C VAL A 33 -98.19 -47.63 4.28
N GLY A 34 -99.35 -46.98 4.07
CA GLY A 34 -100.61 -47.24 4.77
C GLY A 34 -100.65 -46.84 6.25
N VAL A 35 -100.13 -45.66 6.58
CA VAL A 35 -100.26 -45.05 7.92
C VAL A 35 -101.72 -44.66 8.17
N ALA A 36 -102.51 -45.52 8.83
CA ALA A 36 -103.93 -45.28 9.16
C ALA A 36 -104.23 -45.64 10.63
N ALA A 37 -105.31 -45.06 11.18
CA ALA A 37 -105.79 -45.01 12.58
C ALA A 37 -104.92 -45.68 13.68
N ASN A 38 -104.57 -46.97 13.56
CA ASN A 38 -103.87 -47.74 14.59
C ASN A 38 -102.61 -48.52 14.15
N PHE A 39 -102.19 -48.54 12.88
CA PHE A 39 -101.04 -49.36 12.41
C PHE A 39 -100.33 -48.80 11.16
N VAL A 40 -99.11 -49.28 10.91
CA VAL A 40 -98.37 -49.11 9.64
C VAL A 40 -98.48 -50.41 8.86
N THR A 41 -98.80 -50.34 7.55
CA THR A 41 -99.01 -51.57 6.76
C THR A 41 -97.73 -52.13 6.18
N ASP A 42 -96.78 -51.28 5.80
CA ASP A 42 -95.55 -51.73 5.16
C ASP A 42 -94.40 -50.72 5.31
N PHE A 43 -93.17 -51.22 5.30
CA PHE A 43 -91.93 -50.45 5.22
C PHE A 43 -91.06 -51.06 4.12
N GLN A 44 -90.79 -50.28 3.08
CA GLN A 44 -89.92 -50.67 1.98
C GLN A 44 -88.68 -49.79 2.00
N TYR A 45 -87.49 -50.40 1.92
CA TYR A 45 -86.23 -49.69 1.85
C TYR A 45 -85.40 -50.21 0.68
N ASN A 46 -84.83 -49.29 -0.09
CA ASN A 46 -84.07 -49.65 -1.26
C ASN A 46 -82.76 -48.86 -1.35
N ASP A 47 -81.63 -49.55 -1.18
CA ASP A 47 -80.31 -49.00 -1.49
C ASP A 47 -79.40 -50.05 -2.13
N ALA A 48 -78.16 -49.64 -2.46
CA ALA A 48 -77.19 -50.52 -3.11
C ALA A 48 -76.78 -51.74 -2.25
N GLN A 49 -76.95 -51.69 -0.93
CA GLN A 49 -76.62 -52.76 0.02
C GLN A 49 -77.83 -53.65 0.35
N PHE A 50 -79.05 -53.10 0.31
CA PHE A 50 -80.31 -53.76 0.59
C PHE A 50 -81.33 -53.45 -0.55
N PRO A 51 -81.18 -54.09 -1.73
CA PRO A 51 -82.06 -53.84 -2.86
C PRO A 51 -83.46 -54.42 -2.62
N ASN A 52 -84.49 -53.58 -2.79
CA ASN A 52 -85.91 -53.91 -2.62
C ASN A 52 -86.22 -54.61 -1.27
N TYR A 53 -85.60 -54.14 -0.19
CA TYR A 53 -85.75 -54.75 1.13
C TYR A 53 -87.08 -54.34 1.76
N ASP A 54 -87.93 -55.34 2.03
CA ASP A 54 -89.27 -55.17 2.58
C ASP A 54 -89.30 -55.73 4.02
N PHE A 55 -89.77 -54.92 4.98
CA PHE A 55 -89.84 -55.26 6.40
C PHE A 55 -91.23 -55.76 6.84
N GLY A 56 -92.24 -55.88 5.96
CA GLY A 56 -93.65 -56.09 6.35
C GLY A 56 -94.50 -57.01 5.45
N GLY A 57 -94.80 -58.23 5.93
CA GLY A 57 -95.78 -59.16 5.32
C GLY A 57 -97.15 -59.17 6.00
N ASP A 58 -98.23 -59.35 5.21
CA ASP A 58 -99.69 -59.32 5.50
C ASP A 58 -100.21 -58.26 6.49
N ILE A 59 -101.27 -57.55 6.06
CA ILE A 59 -101.99 -56.51 6.81
C ILE A 59 -102.24 -56.92 8.27
N GLY A 60 -101.69 -56.14 9.22
CA GLY A 60 -101.89 -56.31 10.67
C GLY A 60 -100.77 -57.02 11.44
N LYS A 61 -99.60 -57.28 10.82
CA LYS A 61 -98.48 -58.01 11.46
C LYS A 61 -97.24 -57.17 11.82
N ILE A 62 -97.20 -55.87 11.49
CA ILE A 62 -96.11 -54.97 11.94
C ILE A 62 -96.46 -54.43 13.33
N MET A 63 -95.62 -54.78 14.30
CA MET A 63 -95.69 -54.31 15.67
C MET A 63 -94.74 -53.13 15.85
N TYR A 64 -95.05 -52.28 16.84
CA TYR A 64 -94.16 -51.19 17.22
C TYR A 64 -94.20 -50.94 18.72
N SER A 65 -93.09 -50.42 19.24
CA SER A 65 -92.95 -50.03 20.65
C SER A 65 -92.32 -48.66 20.75
N VAL A 66 -92.70 -47.91 21.80
CA VAL A 66 -92.01 -46.68 22.21
C VAL A 66 -91.34 -46.97 23.55
N ASN A 67 -90.02 -46.90 23.60
CA ASN A 67 -89.21 -47.24 24.77
C ASN A 67 -89.60 -48.61 25.39
N GLY A 68 -89.91 -49.60 24.54
CA GLY A 68 -90.32 -50.94 24.96
C GLY A 68 -91.80 -51.10 25.38
N THR A 69 -92.62 -50.05 25.35
CA THR A 69 -94.07 -50.11 25.65
C THR A 69 -94.91 -50.09 24.38
N TYR A 70 -96.03 -50.83 24.34
CA TYR A 70 -96.95 -50.91 23.18
C TYR A 70 -98.12 -49.93 23.32
N PRO A 71 -98.14 -48.81 22.58
CA PRO A 71 -99.17 -47.80 22.72
C PRO A 71 -100.37 -48.08 21.79
N GLY A 72 -101.47 -47.35 22.00
CA GLY A 72 -102.78 -47.62 21.38
C GLY A 72 -102.96 -47.19 19.91
N GLY A 73 -101.93 -46.66 19.24
CA GLY A 73 -102.00 -46.27 17.82
C GLY A 73 -100.97 -45.20 17.42
N VAL A 74 -100.40 -45.30 16.21
CA VAL A 74 -99.35 -44.38 15.72
C VAL A 74 -99.81 -42.94 15.51
N LEU A 75 -101.11 -42.70 15.32
CA LEU A 75 -101.67 -41.36 15.15
C LEU A 75 -101.99 -40.64 16.46
N ASN A 76 -102.16 -41.38 17.57
CA ASN A 76 -102.59 -40.83 18.86
C ASN A 76 -101.47 -40.85 19.91
N THR A 77 -100.32 -41.43 19.57
CA THR A 77 -99.17 -41.51 20.46
C THR A 77 -98.19 -40.39 20.11
N ASN A 78 -98.04 -39.45 21.04
CA ASN A 78 -97.00 -38.42 20.96
C ASN A 78 -95.65 -39.02 21.34
N ILE A 79 -94.61 -38.65 20.60
CA ILE A 79 -93.22 -38.92 20.97
C ILE A 79 -92.63 -37.71 21.71
N GLN A 80 -91.63 -37.97 22.54
CA GLN A 80 -90.84 -36.98 23.27
C GLN A 80 -89.38 -37.05 22.84
N ASP A 81 -88.60 -36.02 23.22
CA ASP A 81 -87.16 -36.06 23.04
C ASP A 81 -86.54 -37.25 23.80
N GLY A 82 -85.66 -37.98 23.12
CA GLY A 82 -85.04 -39.20 23.64
C GLY A 82 -85.85 -40.49 23.47
N ASP A 83 -87.08 -40.43 22.94
CA ASP A 83 -87.86 -41.65 22.66
C ASP A 83 -87.22 -42.49 21.55
N VAL A 84 -87.18 -43.80 21.77
CA VAL A 84 -86.84 -44.81 20.77
C VAL A 84 -88.12 -45.48 20.32
N VAL A 85 -88.47 -45.30 19.05
CA VAL A 85 -89.61 -45.97 18.42
C VAL A 85 -89.10 -47.09 17.53
N GLU A 86 -89.49 -48.32 17.84
CA GLU A 86 -89.04 -49.52 17.15
C GLU A 86 -90.20 -50.12 16.35
N PHE A 87 -89.93 -50.57 15.12
CA PHE A 87 -90.89 -51.25 14.25
C PHE A 87 -90.34 -52.60 13.82
N GLY A 88 -91.20 -53.63 13.75
CA GLY A 88 -90.82 -54.95 13.25
C GLY A 88 -91.98 -55.92 13.12
N GLY A 89 -91.81 -56.97 12.32
CA GLY A 89 -92.81 -58.04 12.17
C GLY A 89 -93.02 -58.84 13.46
N LEU A 90 -94.24 -59.30 13.73
CA LEU A 90 -94.63 -60.05 14.94
C LEU A 90 -93.73 -61.28 15.23
N SER A 91 -93.23 -61.96 14.19
CA SER A 91 -92.35 -63.14 14.31
C SER A 91 -90.95 -62.81 14.84
N CYS A 92 -90.58 -61.53 14.90
CA CYS A 92 -89.29 -61.06 15.40
C CYS A 92 -89.32 -60.71 16.91
N GLN A 93 -90.43 -60.97 17.60
CA GLN A 93 -90.61 -60.71 19.03
C GLN A 93 -90.28 -61.97 19.88
N SER A 94 -89.22 -61.91 20.70
CA SER A 94 -88.96 -62.91 21.76
C SER A 94 -89.01 -62.23 23.14
N SER A 95 -90.01 -62.56 23.95
CA SER A 95 -90.11 -62.20 25.38
C SER A 95 -89.84 -60.72 25.72
N SER A 96 -90.69 -59.83 25.19
CA SER A 96 -90.87 -58.44 25.66
C SER A 96 -89.76 -57.42 25.35
N VAL A 97 -88.69 -57.75 24.61
CA VAL A 97 -87.63 -56.78 24.23
C VAL A 97 -87.06 -57.09 22.83
N TRP A 98 -86.82 -56.06 22.01
CA TRP A 98 -86.19 -56.18 20.68
C TRP A 98 -84.66 -56.06 20.81
N ASN A 99 -83.89 -57.05 20.32
CA ASN A 99 -82.41 -57.00 20.29
C ASN A 99 -81.92 -56.68 18.88
N LEU A 100 -81.62 -55.41 18.59
CA LEU A 100 -81.23 -54.91 17.27
C LEU A 100 -79.83 -54.29 17.25
N THR A 101 -79.03 -54.57 16.22
CA THR A 101 -77.75 -53.89 15.94
C THR A 101 -77.94 -52.93 14.76
N VAL A 102 -77.68 -51.63 14.97
CA VAL A 102 -77.97 -50.56 14.00
C VAL A 102 -76.83 -50.36 12.99
N SER A 103 -77.15 -50.22 11.70
CA SER A 103 -76.20 -49.74 10.67
C SER A 103 -76.58 -48.32 10.20
N PRO A 104 -75.66 -47.33 10.22
CA PRO A 104 -75.99 -45.96 9.81
C PRO A 104 -76.06 -45.81 8.28
N VAL A 105 -76.98 -44.97 7.83
CA VAL A 105 -77.29 -44.72 6.43
C VAL A 105 -76.35 -43.64 5.83
N ARG A 106 -75.75 -43.88 4.64
CA ARG A 106 -74.79 -42.96 3.98
C ARG A 106 -75.50 -41.93 3.07
N VAL A 107 -75.09 -40.66 3.14
CA VAL A 107 -75.55 -39.54 2.29
C VAL A 107 -74.47 -39.22 1.22
N PRO A 108 -74.83 -38.90 -0.05
CA PRO A 108 -73.88 -38.44 -1.06
C PRO A 108 -73.16 -37.15 -0.66
N SER A 109 -71.91 -37.00 -1.10
CA SER A 109 -71.09 -35.80 -0.85
C SER A 109 -70.45 -35.29 -2.14
N TYR A 110 -70.40 -33.97 -2.29
CA TYR A 110 -69.80 -33.26 -3.43
C TYR A 110 -68.57 -32.46 -3.01
N THR A 111 -67.68 -32.22 -3.97
CA THR A 111 -66.43 -31.49 -3.76
C THR A 111 -66.47 -30.14 -4.46
N ILE A 112 -66.13 -29.08 -3.73
CA ILE A 112 -65.91 -27.73 -4.25
C ILE A 112 -64.41 -27.45 -4.31
N GLY A 113 -63.86 -27.33 -5.52
CA GLY A 113 -62.44 -27.04 -5.72
C GLY A 113 -62.17 -25.54 -5.66
N ILE A 114 -61.36 -25.07 -4.69
CA ILE A 114 -61.03 -23.65 -4.54
C ILE A 114 -59.67 -23.34 -5.18
N LYS A 115 -59.63 -22.27 -5.98
CA LYS A 115 -58.41 -21.65 -6.52
C LYS A 115 -58.49 -20.12 -6.38
N GLN A 116 -57.35 -19.48 -6.26
CA GLN A 116 -57.22 -18.03 -6.10
C GLN A 116 -55.98 -17.50 -6.84
N SER A 117 -56.00 -16.21 -7.22
CA SER A 117 -54.82 -15.47 -7.67
C SER A 117 -53.88 -15.17 -6.49
N ASN A 118 -52.78 -14.49 -6.78
CA ASN A 118 -51.89 -13.97 -5.74
C ASN A 118 -52.57 -12.80 -5.00
N TYR A 119 -51.95 -12.36 -3.90
CA TYR A 119 -52.30 -11.13 -3.17
C TYR A 119 -53.61 -11.12 -2.37
N GLY A 120 -54.09 -12.30 -1.99
CA GLY A 120 -55.12 -12.47 -0.97
C GLY A 120 -55.32 -13.93 -0.61
N THR A 121 -56.27 -14.19 0.28
CA THR A 121 -56.59 -15.54 0.76
C THR A 121 -58.10 -15.78 0.83
N ILE A 122 -58.52 -17.03 0.61
CA ILE A 122 -59.89 -17.52 0.85
C ILE A 122 -59.89 -18.48 2.04
N THR A 123 -60.96 -18.58 2.81
CA THR A 123 -61.14 -19.65 3.80
C THR A 123 -62.54 -20.24 3.70
N PRO A 124 -62.70 -21.57 3.65
CA PRO A 124 -61.69 -22.62 3.80
C PRO A 124 -60.75 -22.76 2.58
N GLN A 125 -59.58 -23.37 2.79
CA GLN A 125 -58.60 -23.66 1.73
C GLN A 125 -58.69 -25.12 1.27
N GLY A 126 -58.34 -25.36 0.01
CA GLY A 126 -58.36 -26.69 -0.61
C GLY A 126 -59.75 -27.17 -1.04
N PRO A 127 -59.85 -28.40 -1.55
CA PRO A 127 -61.13 -28.99 -1.92
C PRO A 127 -62.02 -29.19 -0.69
N ILE A 128 -63.23 -28.64 -0.71
CA ILE A 128 -64.20 -28.75 0.40
C ILE A 128 -65.21 -29.83 0.05
N THR A 129 -65.34 -30.86 0.91
CA THR A 129 -66.39 -31.87 0.78
C THR A 129 -67.62 -31.44 1.57
N VAL A 130 -68.77 -31.41 0.90
CA VAL A 130 -70.06 -31.01 1.46
C VAL A 130 -71.11 -32.07 1.13
N ASN A 131 -71.92 -32.48 2.11
CA ASN A 131 -73.02 -33.40 1.86
C ASN A 131 -74.06 -32.75 0.93
N GLU A 132 -74.76 -33.56 0.15
CA GLU A 132 -75.84 -33.10 -0.73
C GLU A 132 -76.83 -32.17 0.01
N GLY A 133 -77.13 -31.02 -0.59
CA GLY A 133 -77.99 -29.98 -0.01
C GLY A 133 -77.31 -29.08 1.03
N GLY A 134 -76.07 -29.39 1.43
CA GLY A 134 -75.28 -28.57 2.34
C GLY A 134 -74.85 -27.22 1.75
N SER A 135 -74.23 -26.38 2.58
CA SER A 135 -73.75 -25.04 2.19
C SER A 135 -72.32 -24.79 2.66
N VAL A 136 -71.59 -23.95 1.95
CA VAL A 136 -70.20 -23.57 2.26
C VAL A 136 -70.08 -22.04 2.24
N THR A 137 -69.62 -21.46 3.35
CA THR A 137 -69.32 -20.02 3.43
C THR A 137 -67.83 -19.78 3.23
N LEU A 138 -67.50 -18.95 2.25
CA LEU A 138 -66.17 -18.48 1.92
C LEU A 138 -65.93 -17.12 2.58
N THR A 139 -64.77 -16.97 3.21
CA THR A 139 -64.25 -15.68 3.69
C THR A 139 -63.09 -15.25 2.79
N ILE A 140 -63.19 -14.07 2.18
CA ILE A 140 -62.21 -13.50 1.25
C ILE A 140 -61.41 -12.41 1.98
N THR A 141 -60.10 -12.58 2.10
CA THR A 141 -59.21 -11.60 2.75
C THR A 141 -58.15 -11.12 1.76
N PRO A 142 -58.35 -9.96 1.10
CA PRO A 142 -57.31 -9.32 0.30
C PRO A 142 -56.09 -8.95 1.17
N ASN A 143 -54.89 -8.99 0.59
CA ASN A 143 -53.72 -8.42 1.24
C ASN A 143 -53.82 -6.88 1.29
N ALA A 144 -53.05 -6.24 2.17
CA ALA A 144 -53.01 -4.77 2.24
C ALA A 144 -52.60 -4.16 0.88
N GLY A 145 -53.38 -3.17 0.40
CA GLY A 145 -53.17 -2.53 -0.91
C GLY A 145 -53.84 -3.25 -2.08
N TYR A 146 -54.69 -4.24 -1.81
CA TYR A 146 -55.44 -5.00 -2.81
C TYR A 146 -56.92 -5.13 -2.42
N HIS A 147 -57.78 -5.31 -3.42
CA HIS A 147 -59.21 -5.61 -3.25
C HIS A 147 -59.63 -6.83 -4.07
N LEU A 148 -60.82 -7.36 -3.77
CA LEU A 148 -61.46 -8.39 -4.56
C LEU A 148 -61.87 -7.82 -5.92
N SER A 149 -61.28 -8.32 -7.00
CA SER A 149 -61.64 -7.93 -8.37
C SER A 149 -62.62 -8.90 -9.03
N GLU A 150 -62.55 -10.19 -8.69
CA GLU A 150 -63.37 -11.24 -9.30
C GLU A 150 -63.56 -12.42 -8.34
N LEU A 151 -64.79 -12.93 -8.23
CA LEU A 151 -65.13 -14.20 -7.60
C LEU A 151 -66.09 -14.95 -8.53
N LYS A 152 -65.68 -16.13 -9.00
CA LYS A 152 -66.47 -17.02 -9.85
C LYS A 152 -66.77 -18.33 -9.14
N VAL A 153 -68.00 -18.81 -9.28
CA VAL A 153 -68.42 -20.17 -8.90
C VAL A 153 -68.84 -20.91 -10.17
N GLY A 154 -68.12 -21.96 -10.52
CA GLY A 154 -68.15 -22.56 -11.85
C GLY A 154 -67.79 -21.52 -12.91
N THR A 155 -68.76 -21.20 -13.77
CA THR A 155 -68.62 -20.15 -14.80
C THR A 155 -69.29 -18.83 -14.43
N ASN A 156 -70.02 -18.77 -13.32
CA ASN A 156 -70.83 -17.61 -12.94
C ASN A 156 -70.00 -16.63 -12.12
N ASP A 157 -69.96 -15.37 -12.54
CA ASP A 157 -69.39 -14.27 -11.75
C ASP A 157 -70.37 -13.87 -10.64
N VAL A 158 -69.92 -13.97 -9.40
CA VAL A 158 -70.69 -13.66 -8.19
C VAL A 158 -70.01 -12.57 -7.36
N THR A 159 -69.06 -11.83 -7.94
CA THR A 159 -68.27 -10.79 -7.26
C THR A 159 -69.15 -9.76 -6.56
N SER A 160 -70.23 -9.31 -7.22
CA SER A 160 -71.17 -8.32 -6.69
C SER A 160 -72.04 -8.85 -5.54
N ALA A 161 -72.11 -10.16 -5.35
CA ALA A 161 -72.85 -10.80 -4.27
C ALA A 161 -72.02 -10.99 -2.99
N VAL A 162 -70.73 -10.61 -3.00
CA VAL A 162 -69.87 -10.65 -1.82
C VAL A 162 -70.25 -9.51 -0.89
N VAL A 163 -70.60 -9.86 0.36
CA VAL A 163 -70.97 -8.89 1.38
C VAL A 163 -70.08 -9.09 2.59
N SER A 164 -69.48 -8.00 3.10
CA SER A 164 -68.58 -8.05 4.25
C SER A 164 -67.47 -9.10 4.10
N ASN A 165 -66.86 -9.18 2.91
CA ASN A 165 -65.82 -10.15 2.58
C ASN A 165 -66.25 -11.62 2.71
N GLN A 166 -67.55 -11.92 2.60
CA GLN A 166 -68.09 -13.26 2.67
C GLN A 166 -69.01 -13.60 1.50
N TYR A 167 -69.00 -14.86 1.10
CA TYR A 167 -69.90 -15.43 0.09
C TYR A 167 -70.30 -16.85 0.45
N THR A 168 -71.59 -17.20 0.36
CA THR A 168 -72.07 -18.56 0.69
C THR A 168 -72.58 -19.28 -0.54
N ILE A 169 -72.01 -20.45 -0.83
CA ILE A 169 -72.52 -21.41 -1.81
C ILE A 169 -73.56 -22.27 -1.08
N SER A 170 -74.84 -22.08 -1.39
CA SER A 170 -75.94 -22.81 -0.75
C SER A 170 -76.44 -23.98 -1.60
N ASN A 171 -76.99 -25.02 -0.95
CA ASN A 171 -77.68 -26.15 -1.60
C ASN A 171 -76.82 -26.84 -2.68
N VAL A 172 -75.66 -27.37 -2.26
CA VAL A 172 -74.70 -28.01 -3.16
C VAL A 172 -75.21 -29.38 -3.60
N ARG A 173 -75.38 -29.57 -4.92
CA ARG A 173 -75.93 -30.80 -5.53
C ARG A 173 -75.04 -31.42 -6.62
N ALA A 174 -73.86 -30.84 -6.84
CA ALA A 174 -72.87 -31.33 -7.78
C ALA A 174 -71.47 -30.85 -7.35
N ASN A 175 -70.43 -31.46 -7.90
CA ASN A 175 -69.08 -30.93 -7.78
C ASN A 175 -69.00 -29.57 -8.49
N ASP A 176 -68.27 -28.62 -7.91
CA ASP A 176 -68.12 -27.27 -8.46
C ASP A 176 -66.71 -26.73 -8.23
N SER A 177 -66.41 -25.55 -8.77
CA SER A 177 -65.14 -24.87 -8.52
C SER A 177 -65.33 -23.40 -8.18
N VAL A 178 -64.38 -22.84 -7.46
CA VAL A 178 -64.32 -21.42 -7.10
C VAL A 178 -63.01 -20.85 -7.63
N TRP A 179 -63.09 -19.70 -8.28
CA TRP A 179 -61.95 -18.90 -8.68
C TRP A 179 -62.05 -17.49 -8.11
N VAL A 180 -61.01 -17.00 -7.45
CA VAL A 180 -60.92 -15.62 -6.96
C VAL A 180 -59.74 -14.90 -7.57
N LYS A 181 -59.93 -13.64 -7.94
CA LYS A 181 -58.87 -12.73 -8.36
C LYS A 181 -58.84 -11.46 -7.52
N PHE A 182 -57.65 -11.09 -7.06
CA PHE A 182 -57.38 -9.82 -6.38
C PHE A 182 -56.71 -8.82 -7.34
N ALA A 183 -56.97 -7.53 -7.15
CA ALA A 183 -56.33 -6.44 -7.90
C ALA A 183 -55.78 -5.36 -6.95
N VAL A 184 -54.78 -4.61 -7.41
CA VAL A 184 -54.19 -3.50 -6.64
C VAL A 184 -55.22 -2.39 -6.44
N ASP A 185 -55.23 -1.77 -5.25
CA ASP A 185 -56.02 -0.58 -4.97
C ASP A 185 -55.46 0.63 -5.72
N HIS A 186 -56.00 0.91 -6.90
CA HIS A 186 -55.54 1.99 -7.78
C HIS A 186 -56.64 3.04 -8.02
N ASN A 187 -56.58 4.16 -7.28
CA ASN A 187 -57.52 5.28 -7.41
C ASN A 187 -56.83 6.62 -7.73
N ASN A 188 -55.56 6.59 -8.15
CA ASN A 188 -54.79 7.83 -8.33
C ASN A 188 -54.89 8.29 -9.77
N THR A 189 -55.78 9.23 -10.00
CA THR A 189 -55.90 9.90 -11.29
C THR A 189 -55.74 11.40 -11.09
N ILE A 190 -55.20 12.07 -12.10
CA ILE A 190 -55.16 13.53 -12.17
C ILE A 190 -55.83 13.96 -13.46
N ALA A 191 -56.79 14.89 -13.36
CA ALA A 191 -57.40 15.47 -14.55
C ALA A 191 -56.36 16.34 -15.29
N LYS A 192 -56.31 16.25 -16.64
CA LYS A 192 -55.41 17.09 -17.47
C LYS A 192 -55.56 18.58 -17.15
N SER A 193 -56.76 19.05 -16.82
CA SER A 193 -57.04 20.44 -16.41
C SER A 193 -56.34 20.87 -15.13
N ASN A 194 -55.93 19.92 -14.28
CA ASN A 194 -55.28 20.19 -13.01
C ASN A 194 -53.74 20.25 -13.15
N ILE A 195 -53.19 19.89 -14.31
CA ILE A 195 -51.76 20.02 -14.60
C ILE A 195 -51.41 21.50 -14.75
N GLN A 196 -50.52 21.98 -13.88
CA GLN A 196 -50.14 23.39 -13.80
C GLN A 196 -48.91 23.74 -14.65
N TYR A 197 -48.05 22.77 -14.95
CA TYR A 197 -46.84 22.99 -15.74
C TYR A 197 -46.77 22.03 -16.93
N TRP A 198 -46.77 22.62 -18.13
CA TRP A 198 -46.73 21.92 -19.40
C TRP A 198 -45.42 22.23 -20.13
N VAL A 199 -44.68 21.19 -20.50
CA VAL A 199 -43.43 21.28 -21.26
C VAL A 199 -43.68 20.90 -22.72
N GLY A 200 -43.02 21.59 -23.65
CA GLY A 200 -43.14 21.32 -25.08
C GLY A 200 -44.34 22.00 -25.75
N THR A 201 -44.52 21.69 -27.03
CA THR A 201 -45.56 22.28 -27.89
C THR A 201 -46.15 21.22 -28.80
N GLY A 202 -47.44 21.33 -29.10
CA GLY A 202 -48.11 20.43 -30.03
C GLY A 202 -49.56 20.19 -29.64
N SER A 203 -50.27 19.42 -30.47
CA SER A 203 -51.70 19.13 -30.29
C SER A 203 -51.97 17.88 -29.45
N LYS A 204 -50.95 17.06 -29.17
CA LYS A 204 -51.06 15.84 -28.34
C LYS A 204 -50.51 16.10 -26.96
N GLU A 205 -51.12 15.48 -25.95
CA GLU A 205 -50.85 15.72 -24.54
C GLU A 205 -50.66 14.40 -23.79
N ALA A 206 -49.55 14.30 -23.05
CA ALA A 206 -49.27 13.21 -22.12
C ALA A 206 -49.01 13.75 -20.70
N ILE A 207 -49.25 12.93 -19.69
CA ILE A 207 -48.93 13.22 -18.29
C ILE A 207 -47.71 12.39 -17.91
N PHE A 208 -46.71 13.04 -17.31
CA PHE A 208 -45.57 12.39 -16.70
C PHE A 208 -45.70 12.49 -15.18
N ALA A 209 -45.88 11.37 -14.50
CA ALA A 209 -46.02 11.31 -13.05
C ALA A 209 -44.87 10.51 -12.42
N VAL A 210 -44.39 10.93 -11.26
CA VAL A 210 -43.27 10.28 -10.57
C VAL A 210 -43.54 10.10 -9.09
N ASN A 211 -43.32 8.88 -8.59
CA ASN A 211 -43.45 8.50 -7.20
C ASN A 211 -42.07 8.20 -6.58
N TRP A 212 -41.60 9.08 -5.69
CA TRP A 212 -40.32 8.92 -4.96
C TRP A 212 -40.47 8.15 -3.63
N CYS A 213 -41.59 7.47 -3.40
CA CYS A 213 -41.95 6.80 -2.15
C CYS A 213 -42.19 7.74 -0.94
N ASN A 214 -41.53 8.90 -0.87
CA ASN A 214 -41.70 9.93 0.15
C ASN A 214 -41.45 11.31 -0.51
N PRO A 215 -42.37 12.29 -0.44
CA PRO A 215 -43.60 12.41 0.36
C PRO A 215 -44.75 11.48 -0.05
N ASP A 216 -45.89 11.61 0.62
CA ASP A 216 -47.10 10.82 0.38
C ASP A 216 -47.90 11.26 -0.85
N SER A 217 -47.18 11.62 -1.92
CA SER A 217 -47.74 12.08 -3.19
C SER A 217 -46.75 11.84 -4.34
N SER A 218 -47.26 11.47 -5.50
CA SER A 218 -46.55 11.52 -6.77
C SER A 218 -46.60 12.94 -7.35
N LEU A 219 -45.56 13.38 -8.04
CA LEU A 219 -45.54 14.68 -8.72
C LEU A 219 -45.75 14.52 -10.23
N ALA A 220 -46.52 15.41 -10.85
CA ALA A 220 -46.86 15.33 -12.27
C ALA A 220 -46.58 16.60 -13.07
N TRP A 221 -46.05 16.37 -14.27
CA TRP A 221 -45.84 17.33 -15.35
C TRP A 221 -46.76 17.00 -16.52
N GLY A 222 -47.13 18.02 -17.29
CA GLY A 222 -47.72 17.84 -18.61
C GLY A 222 -46.67 17.93 -19.70
N TYR A 223 -46.84 17.16 -20.76
CA TYR A 223 -45.98 17.19 -21.93
C TYR A 223 -46.78 17.30 -23.22
N ARG A 224 -46.42 18.27 -24.08
CA ARG A 224 -47.07 18.54 -25.36
C ARG A 224 -46.14 18.22 -26.53
N PHE A 225 -46.71 17.56 -27.53
CA PHE A 225 -45.98 17.11 -28.72
C PHE A 225 -46.89 16.98 -29.94
N SER A 226 -46.28 16.83 -31.12
CA SER A 226 -47.01 16.71 -32.40
C SER A 226 -46.74 15.39 -33.14
N SER A 227 -45.59 14.75 -32.91
CA SER A 227 -45.16 13.56 -33.66
C SER A 227 -45.48 12.25 -32.92
N ASP A 228 -45.96 11.23 -33.63
CA ASP A 228 -46.13 9.85 -33.12
C ASP A 228 -44.81 9.10 -32.91
N THR A 229 -43.68 9.76 -33.13
CA THR A 229 -42.35 9.18 -32.94
C THR A 229 -41.67 9.61 -31.64
N ILE A 230 -42.30 10.49 -30.84
CA ILE A 230 -41.72 10.92 -29.57
C ILE A 230 -41.65 9.74 -28.61
N THR A 231 -40.50 9.58 -27.97
CA THR A 231 -40.24 8.54 -27.00
C THR A 231 -40.25 9.08 -25.58
N VAL A 232 -40.40 8.19 -24.60
CA VAL A 232 -40.28 8.54 -23.18
C VAL A 232 -38.93 9.17 -22.87
N GLU A 233 -37.83 8.70 -23.49
CA GLU A 233 -36.51 9.34 -23.35
C GLU A 233 -36.53 10.82 -23.77
N LYS A 234 -37.14 11.14 -24.92
CA LYS A 234 -37.19 12.52 -25.42
C LYS A 234 -38.01 13.40 -24.50
N MET A 235 -39.16 12.92 -24.03
CA MET A 235 -39.99 13.61 -23.05
C MET A 235 -39.21 13.90 -21.76
N LEU A 236 -38.55 12.89 -21.19
CA LEU A 236 -37.76 13.04 -19.96
C LEU A 236 -36.67 14.11 -20.14
N ARG A 237 -35.93 14.10 -21.25
CA ARG A 237 -34.88 15.10 -21.53
C ARG A 237 -35.44 16.51 -21.69
N ASP A 238 -36.61 16.66 -22.30
CA ASP A 238 -37.24 17.96 -22.48
C ASP A 238 -37.72 18.53 -21.14
N ILE A 239 -38.34 17.70 -20.29
CA ILE A 239 -38.80 18.12 -18.96
C ILE A 239 -37.60 18.43 -18.06
N ASP A 240 -36.57 17.57 -18.05
CA ASP A 240 -35.30 17.77 -17.34
C ASP A 240 -34.60 19.07 -17.76
N SER A 241 -34.65 19.42 -19.04
CA SER A 241 -34.11 20.69 -19.53
C SER A 241 -34.99 21.91 -19.24
N ALA A 242 -36.29 21.74 -19.04
CA ALA A 242 -37.25 22.83 -18.85
C ALA A 242 -37.55 23.11 -17.37
N ASP A 243 -37.33 22.14 -16.48
CA ASP A 243 -37.54 22.26 -15.03
C ASP A 243 -36.21 22.03 -14.31
N HIS A 244 -35.56 23.10 -13.85
CA HIS A 244 -34.28 23.00 -13.12
C HIS A 244 -34.40 22.22 -11.81
N ARG A 245 -35.62 22.00 -11.32
CA ARG A 245 -35.88 21.18 -10.14
C ARG A 245 -35.81 19.70 -10.46
N LEU A 246 -35.98 19.26 -11.71
CA LEU A 246 -35.86 17.86 -12.09
C LEU A 246 -34.43 17.61 -12.59
N SER A 247 -33.86 16.45 -12.23
CA SER A 247 -32.60 15.96 -12.79
C SER A 247 -32.72 14.50 -13.17
N CYS A 248 -32.49 14.17 -14.45
CA CYS A 248 -32.58 12.80 -14.97
C CYS A 248 -31.23 12.28 -15.49
N LYS A 249 -30.74 11.17 -14.92
CA LYS A 249 -29.58 10.45 -15.44
C LYS A 249 -30.03 9.26 -16.29
N ILE A 250 -29.76 9.34 -17.59
CA ILE A 250 -30.12 8.30 -18.57
C ILE A 250 -28.85 7.65 -19.10
N MET A 251 -28.76 6.32 -19.04
CA MET A 251 -27.58 5.56 -19.46
C MET A 251 -27.90 4.43 -20.45
N PRO A 252 -26.93 3.98 -21.27
CA PRO A 252 -27.12 2.84 -22.16
C PRO A 252 -27.32 1.52 -21.40
N SER A 253 -28.10 0.60 -21.99
CA SER A 253 -28.33 -0.77 -21.52
C SER A 253 -28.56 -1.72 -22.71
N ARG A 254 -28.56 -3.04 -22.45
CA ARG A 254 -28.83 -4.08 -23.46
C ARG A 254 -30.26 -4.06 -24.01
N TYR A 255 -31.17 -3.32 -23.37
CA TYR A 255 -32.58 -3.19 -23.73
C TYR A 255 -32.93 -1.77 -24.26
N GLY A 256 -31.93 -1.02 -24.73
CA GLY A 256 -32.06 0.42 -25.03
C GLY A 256 -31.50 1.28 -23.91
N LYS A 257 -31.86 2.56 -23.84
CA LYS A 257 -31.47 3.41 -22.70
C LYS A 257 -32.42 3.21 -21.53
N ILE A 258 -31.91 3.41 -20.32
CA ILE A 258 -32.66 3.33 -19.06
C ILE A 258 -32.42 4.56 -18.21
N LEU A 259 -33.40 4.91 -17.38
CA LEU A 259 -33.25 5.90 -16.32
C LEU A 259 -32.53 5.24 -15.13
N SER A 260 -31.36 5.75 -14.77
CA SER A 260 -30.58 5.23 -13.64
C SER A 260 -30.72 6.07 -12.37
N GLU A 261 -30.97 7.37 -12.52
CA GLU A 261 -31.21 8.28 -11.40
C GLU A 261 -32.22 9.35 -11.80
N MET A 262 -33.12 9.69 -10.89
CA MET A 262 -34.00 10.86 -11.01
C MET A 262 -34.09 11.56 -9.67
N LYS A 263 -33.85 12.87 -9.67
CA LYS A 263 -33.89 13.73 -8.49
C LYS A 263 -34.87 14.86 -8.71
N TYR A 264 -35.60 15.24 -7.66
CA TYR A 264 -36.41 16.45 -7.66
C TYR A 264 -36.01 17.37 -6.52
N TYR A 265 -35.48 18.55 -6.82
CA TYR A 265 -35.06 19.57 -5.87
C TYR A 265 -36.28 20.41 -5.48
N VAL A 266 -36.84 20.15 -4.30
CA VAL A 266 -37.95 20.95 -3.75
C VAL A 266 -37.44 22.34 -3.39
N ASN A 267 -36.26 22.39 -2.78
CA ASN A 267 -35.46 23.58 -2.52
C ASN A 267 -34.01 23.11 -2.28
N ILE A 268 -33.10 24.04 -1.97
CA ILE A 268 -31.68 23.71 -1.78
C ILE A 268 -31.40 22.74 -0.60
N GLN A 269 -32.34 22.60 0.34
CA GLN A 269 -32.20 21.74 1.51
C GLN A 269 -32.90 20.38 1.35
N LYS A 270 -33.84 20.25 0.41
CA LYS A 270 -34.70 19.08 0.27
C LYS A 270 -34.74 18.59 -1.18
N THR A 271 -34.19 17.39 -1.36
CA THR A 271 -34.22 16.66 -2.64
C THR A 271 -34.99 15.36 -2.47
N LEU A 272 -35.91 15.09 -3.37
CA LEU A 272 -36.59 13.81 -3.48
C LEU A 272 -35.72 12.88 -4.32
N THR A 273 -35.43 11.70 -3.78
CA THR A 273 -34.64 10.65 -4.42
C THR A 273 -35.27 9.30 -4.14
N ASN A 274 -35.05 8.33 -5.02
CA ASN A 274 -35.51 6.97 -4.76
C ASN A 274 -34.81 6.40 -3.51
N PRO A 275 -35.49 5.61 -2.65
CA PRO A 275 -34.83 4.94 -1.53
C PRO A 275 -33.70 4.02 -1.98
N SER A 276 -32.66 3.90 -1.16
CA SER A 276 -31.52 3.01 -1.42
C SER A 276 -31.99 1.56 -1.66
N GLY A 277 -31.45 0.92 -2.69
CA GLY A 277 -31.81 -0.45 -3.08
C GLY A 277 -33.09 -0.58 -3.91
N SER A 278 -33.81 0.52 -4.14
CA SER A 278 -34.95 0.54 -5.08
C SER A 278 -34.49 0.92 -6.49
N TYR A 279 -35.02 0.21 -7.49
CA TYR A 279 -34.78 0.52 -8.89
C TYR A 279 -35.86 1.46 -9.42
N TRP A 280 -35.52 2.25 -10.44
CA TRP A 280 -36.50 3.00 -11.21
C TRP A 280 -37.21 2.06 -12.19
N MET A 281 -38.53 1.97 -12.07
CA MET A 281 -39.40 1.33 -13.05
C MET A 281 -40.44 2.32 -13.52
N TYR A 282 -41.09 2.00 -14.63
CA TYR A 282 -42.18 2.81 -15.14
C TYR A 282 -43.19 1.95 -15.90
N ASN A 283 -44.41 2.47 -16.02
CA ASN A 283 -45.47 1.91 -16.82
C ASN A 283 -46.06 3.01 -17.73
N VAL A 284 -46.82 2.61 -18.75
CA VAL A 284 -47.62 3.53 -19.57
C VAL A 284 -49.06 3.09 -19.47
N ASN A 285 -49.92 3.95 -18.92
CA ASN A 285 -51.32 3.63 -18.64
C ASN A 285 -51.44 2.30 -17.86
N GLU A 286 -50.61 2.10 -16.83
CA GLU A 286 -50.54 0.88 -16.00
C GLU A 286 -50.12 -0.41 -16.72
N ASN A 287 -49.69 -0.31 -17.99
CA ASN A 287 -49.23 -1.46 -18.76
C ASN A 287 -47.70 -1.52 -18.82
N LEU A 288 -47.17 -2.75 -18.95
CA LEU A 288 -45.74 -3.01 -19.13
C LEU A 288 -45.18 -2.20 -20.30
N ALA A 289 -44.14 -1.41 -20.03
CA ALA A 289 -43.49 -0.56 -21.01
C ALA A 289 -42.13 -1.11 -21.47
N GLN A 290 -41.68 -0.70 -22.66
CA GLN A 290 -40.37 -1.07 -23.21
C GLN A 290 -39.23 -0.25 -22.57
N GLY A 291 -37.99 -0.35 -23.07
CA GLY A 291 -36.94 0.61 -22.68
C GLY A 291 -37.34 2.04 -23.05
N ILE A 292 -36.98 3.05 -22.24
CA ILE A 292 -37.47 4.44 -22.40
C ILE A 292 -37.11 5.06 -23.77
N SER A 293 -36.04 4.57 -24.41
CA SER A 293 -35.63 5.01 -25.74
C SER A 293 -36.42 4.36 -26.88
N LEU A 294 -37.17 3.29 -26.60
CA LEU A 294 -37.96 2.51 -27.56
C LEU A 294 -39.47 2.76 -27.39
N GLN A 295 -39.91 3.05 -26.16
CA GLN A 295 -41.30 3.33 -25.84
C GLN A 295 -41.73 4.68 -26.41
N LYS A 296 -42.63 4.63 -27.39
CA LYS A 296 -43.31 5.82 -27.93
C LYS A 296 -44.45 6.25 -27.00
N ILE A 297 -44.75 7.54 -27.01
CA ILE A 297 -45.90 8.13 -26.30
C ILE A 297 -47.01 8.48 -27.31
N ALA A 298 -48.25 8.28 -26.89
CA ALA A 298 -49.47 8.59 -27.61
C ALA A 298 -50.28 9.69 -26.90
N ASP A 299 -51.24 10.27 -27.61
CA ASP A 299 -52.12 11.29 -27.03
C ASP A 299 -52.99 10.70 -25.92
N GLY A 300 -52.97 11.32 -24.75
CA GLY A 300 -53.68 10.85 -23.56
C GLY A 300 -52.87 9.94 -22.64
N ASP A 301 -51.65 9.56 -23.01
CA ASP A 301 -50.84 8.66 -22.18
C ASP A 301 -50.50 9.26 -20.81
N VAL A 302 -50.54 8.40 -19.79
CA VAL A 302 -49.99 8.63 -18.46
C VAL A 302 -48.75 7.76 -18.31
N ILE A 303 -47.60 8.39 -18.18
CA ILE A 303 -46.30 7.76 -17.99
C ILE A 303 -45.96 7.88 -16.51
N GLU A 304 -46.06 6.78 -15.78
CA GLU A 304 -45.78 6.75 -14.35
C GLU A 304 -44.43 6.12 -14.07
N PHE A 305 -43.54 6.87 -13.41
CA PHE A 305 -42.28 6.38 -12.88
C PHE A 305 -42.36 6.22 -11.37
N GLY A 306 -41.62 5.27 -10.83
CA GLY A 306 -41.42 5.23 -9.39
C GLY A 306 -40.42 4.17 -8.93
N GLY A 307 -40.16 4.21 -7.64
CA GLY A 307 -39.36 3.20 -6.96
C GLY A 307 -40.09 1.87 -6.86
N THR A 308 -39.41 0.77 -7.20
CA THR A 308 -39.92 -0.59 -6.98
C THR A 308 -40.27 -0.91 -5.52
N ALA A 309 -39.69 -0.18 -4.55
CA ALA A 309 -39.88 -0.45 -3.13
C ALA A 309 -41.22 0.06 -2.58
N CYS A 310 -41.93 0.91 -3.32
CA CYS A 310 -43.16 1.55 -2.86
C CYS A 310 -44.33 1.45 -3.85
N GLY A 311 -44.20 0.60 -4.87
CA GLY A 311 -45.32 0.20 -5.70
C GLY A 311 -45.80 -1.21 -5.35
N ASN A 312 -47.07 -1.49 -5.63
CA ASN A 312 -47.65 -2.82 -5.50
C ASN A 312 -47.55 -3.57 -6.83
N ILE A 313 -47.40 -4.89 -6.78
CA ILE A 313 -47.25 -5.72 -7.98
C ILE A 313 -48.61 -6.33 -8.32
N ASP A 314 -49.07 -6.20 -9.56
CA ASP A 314 -50.28 -6.87 -10.03
C ASP A 314 -50.01 -8.34 -10.45
N ASP A 315 -51.06 -9.05 -10.89
CA ASP A 315 -50.92 -10.44 -11.37
C ASP A 315 -50.10 -10.56 -12.67
N TYR A 316 -49.82 -9.44 -13.35
CA TYR A 316 -49.06 -9.36 -14.61
C TYR A 316 -47.62 -8.89 -14.39
N TRP A 317 -47.19 -8.75 -13.13
CA TRP A 317 -45.87 -8.24 -12.74
C TRP A 317 -45.64 -6.75 -13.05
N ASN A 318 -46.71 -5.99 -13.31
CA ASN A 318 -46.63 -4.54 -13.40
C ASN A 318 -46.53 -3.95 -11.99
N ILE A 319 -45.75 -2.88 -11.87
CA ILE A 319 -45.70 -2.08 -10.64
C ILE A 319 -46.68 -0.93 -10.76
N VAL A 320 -47.56 -0.83 -9.77
CA VAL A 320 -48.61 0.18 -9.67
C VAL A 320 -48.32 1.06 -8.46
N TRP A 321 -48.18 2.36 -8.68
CA TRP A 321 -47.91 3.33 -7.62
C TRP A 321 -49.21 3.94 -7.12
N THR A 322 -49.52 3.69 -5.85
CA THR A 322 -50.85 3.99 -5.30
C THR A 322 -50.94 5.33 -4.55
N LYS A 323 -49.97 6.23 -4.72
CA LYS A 323 -50.02 7.56 -4.10
C LYS A 323 -50.74 8.58 -4.99
N ALA A 324 -51.43 9.52 -4.35
CA ALA A 324 -52.12 10.61 -5.02
C ALA A 324 -51.17 11.41 -5.94
N ILE A 325 -51.62 11.71 -7.15
CA ILE A 325 -50.84 12.49 -8.12
C ILE A 325 -51.15 13.97 -7.94
N VAL A 326 -50.10 14.77 -7.74
CA VAL A 326 -50.17 16.22 -7.53
C VAL A 326 -49.39 16.92 -8.65
N ALA A 327 -49.99 17.93 -9.27
CA ALA A 327 -49.31 18.71 -10.31
C ALA A 327 -48.16 19.52 -9.72
N VAL A 328 -47.01 19.51 -10.40
CA VAL A 328 -45.95 20.48 -10.08
C VAL A 328 -46.36 21.88 -10.50
N SER A 329 -46.08 22.87 -9.65
CA SER A 329 -46.24 24.27 -10.03
C SER A 329 -45.28 24.64 -11.15
N THR A 330 -45.56 25.71 -11.88
CA THR A 330 -44.58 26.32 -12.79
C THR A 330 -43.28 26.62 -12.02
N PRO A 331 -42.09 26.30 -12.57
CA PRO A 331 -40.83 26.59 -11.89
C PRO A 331 -40.69 28.10 -11.62
N PRO A 332 -40.28 28.51 -10.41
CA PRO A 332 -40.01 29.92 -10.14
C PRO A 332 -38.79 30.40 -10.91
N ALA A 333 -38.63 31.73 -11.02
CA ALA A 333 -37.38 32.32 -11.48
C ALA A 333 -36.22 31.84 -10.58
N HIS A 334 -35.05 31.62 -11.17
CA HIS A 334 -33.90 31.08 -10.47
C HIS A 334 -32.62 31.76 -10.93
N TYR A 335 -31.57 31.64 -10.10
CA TYR A 335 -30.25 32.17 -10.38
C TYR A 335 -29.18 31.13 -10.04
N THR A 336 -28.04 31.23 -10.72
CA THR A 336 -26.90 30.34 -10.52
C THR A 336 -25.83 31.00 -9.65
N ILE A 337 -25.22 30.23 -8.77
CA ILE A 337 -24.02 30.65 -8.03
C ILE A 337 -22.86 29.74 -8.41
N ASP A 338 -21.84 30.32 -9.02
CA ASP A 338 -20.62 29.61 -9.40
C ASP A 338 -19.59 29.64 -8.27
N ILE A 339 -19.37 28.50 -7.62
CA ILE A 339 -18.46 28.38 -6.48
C ILE A 339 -17.09 27.91 -6.95
N LYS A 340 -16.07 28.76 -6.77
CA LYS A 340 -14.67 28.52 -7.15
C LYS A 340 -13.80 28.45 -5.91
N GLN A 341 -13.34 27.25 -5.59
CA GLN A 341 -12.37 27.02 -4.51
C GLN A 341 -11.30 26.02 -4.96
N SER A 342 -10.17 26.04 -4.25
CA SER A 342 -9.22 24.94 -4.26
C SER A 342 -9.71 23.85 -3.30
N ASN A 343 -9.72 22.60 -3.74
CA ASN A 343 -10.10 21.46 -2.92
C ASN A 343 -8.95 20.92 -2.05
N LYS A 344 -7.80 21.61 -2.01
CA LYS A 344 -6.57 21.10 -1.41
C LYS A 344 -6.38 21.52 0.06
N TYR A 345 -6.86 22.70 0.45
CA TYR A 345 -6.55 23.33 1.75
C TYR A 345 -7.78 23.58 2.64
N GLY A 346 -8.96 23.24 2.14
CA GLY A 346 -10.20 23.31 2.87
C GLY A 346 -11.37 22.94 1.97
N LYS A 347 -12.58 23.11 2.50
CA LYS A 347 -13.83 22.76 1.83
C LYS A 347 -14.91 23.80 2.11
N VAL A 348 -15.53 24.34 1.06
CA VAL A 348 -16.80 25.06 1.12
C VAL A 348 -17.94 24.11 0.77
N THR A 349 -19.09 24.26 1.39
CA THR A 349 -20.31 23.50 1.05
C THR A 349 -21.50 24.46 1.01
N PRO A 350 -22.31 24.46 -0.06
CA PRO A 350 -22.24 23.58 -1.25
C PRO A 350 -21.02 23.84 -2.16
N GLU A 351 -20.78 22.96 -3.14
CA GLU A 351 -19.67 23.03 -4.12
C GLU A 351 -20.19 23.12 -5.56
N GLY A 352 -19.37 23.66 -6.46
CA GLY A 352 -19.68 23.75 -7.89
C GLY A 352 -20.73 24.84 -8.21
N THR A 353 -21.37 24.71 -9.37
CA THR A 353 -22.47 25.58 -9.75
C THR A 353 -23.77 25.07 -9.12
N ILE A 354 -24.42 25.90 -8.32
CA ILE A 354 -25.74 25.60 -7.73
C ILE A 354 -26.81 26.50 -8.34
N THR A 355 -28.05 26.02 -8.38
CA THR A 355 -29.23 26.81 -8.77
C THR A 355 -30.09 27.07 -7.54
N VAL A 356 -30.49 28.32 -7.34
CA VAL A 356 -31.26 28.78 -6.18
C VAL A 356 -32.46 29.57 -6.69
N ASN A 357 -33.64 29.37 -6.10
CA ASN A 357 -34.83 30.10 -6.52
C ASN A 357 -34.71 31.58 -6.14
N GLN A 358 -35.35 32.45 -6.91
CA GLN A 358 -35.38 33.87 -6.63
C GLN A 358 -35.92 34.14 -5.22
N GLY A 359 -35.18 34.94 -4.46
CA GLY A 359 -35.53 35.37 -3.11
C GLY A 359 -35.23 34.36 -2.00
N GLU A 360 -34.70 33.17 -2.32
CA GLU A 360 -34.21 32.24 -1.30
C GLU A 360 -32.83 32.66 -0.75
N ASP A 361 -32.57 32.25 0.48
CA ASP A 361 -31.28 32.40 1.16
C ASP A 361 -30.41 31.16 0.96
N ILE A 362 -29.10 31.36 0.84
CA ILE A 362 -28.12 30.28 0.75
C ILE A 362 -26.96 30.49 1.73
N THR A 363 -26.75 29.50 2.59
CA THR A 363 -25.65 29.48 3.55
C THR A 363 -24.52 28.57 3.07
N PHE A 364 -23.32 29.12 2.98
CA PHE A 364 -22.07 28.42 2.76
C PHE A 364 -21.44 28.05 4.10
N THR A 365 -20.98 26.81 4.22
CA THR A 365 -20.15 26.35 5.35
C THR A 365 -18.71 26.24 4.87
N ILE A 366 -17.77 26.89 5.56
CA ILE A 366 -16.34 26.93 5.25
C ILE A 366 -15.60 26.07 6.28
N ALA A 367 -14.93 25.02 5.84
CA ALA A 367 -14.15 24.13 6.70
C ALA A 367 -12.69 24.11 6.23
N PRO A 368 -11.80 24.95 6.81
CA PRO A 368 -10.37 24.83 6.58
C PRO A 368 -9.82 23.48 7.04
N ASN A 369 -8.79 22.97 6.36
CA ASN A 369 -8.04 21.81 6.84
C ASN A 369 -7.21 22.18 8.09
N ALA A 370 -6.79 21.19 8.87
CA ALA A 370 -5.91 21.45 10.02
C ALA A 370 -4.60 22.13 9.59
N GLY A 371 -4.22 23.21 10.29
CA GLY A 371 -3.06 24.03 9.93
C GLY A 371 -3.35 25.10 8.86
N TYR A 372 -4.63 25.34 8.56
CA TYR A 372 -5.10 26.37 7.63
C TYR A 372 -6.29 27.14 8.22
N HIS A 373 -6.48 28.37 7.75
CA HIS A 373 -7.65 29.20 8.02
C HIS A 373 -8.22 29.82 6.74
N LEU A 374 -9.40 30.45 6.86
CA LEU A 374 -10.00 31.21 5.77
C LEU A 374 -9.14 32.45 5.48
N GLY A 375 -8.47 32.46 4.33
CA GLY A 375 -7.68 33.60 3.88
C GLY A 375 -8.52 34.62 3.09
N LEU A 376 -9.50 34.16 2.30
CA LEU A 376 -10.39 35.03 1.53
C LEU A 376 -11.72 34.36 1.19
N LEU A 377 -12.82 35.10 1.33
CA LEU A 377 -14.13 34.79 0.77
C LEU A 377 -14.63 35.99 -0.04
N LYS A 378 -14.82 35.81 -1.35
CA LYS A 378 -15.45 36.81 -2.22
C LYS A 378 -16.82 36.34 -2.71
N VAL A 379 -17.76 37.28 -2.77
CA VAL A 379 -19.05 37.13 -3.43
C VAL A 379 -19.12 38.15 -4.55
N GLY A 380 -19.15 37.67 -5.79
CA GLY A 380 -18.89 38.48 -6.98
C GLY A 380 -17.52 39.14 -6.90
N THR A 381 -17.50 40.47 -6.84
CA THR A 381 -16.28 41.27 -6.68
C THR A 381 -16.00 41.68 -5.23
N ASN A 382 -16.95 41.49 -4.32
CA ASN A 382 -16.88 41.98 -2.95
C ASN A 382 -16.14 40.99 -2.06
N ASP A 383 -15.16 41.47 -1.29
CA ASP A 383 -14.54 40.71 -0.21
C ASP A 383 -15.43 40.74 1.03
N VAL A 384 -15.91 39.56 1.43
CA VAL A 384 -16.81 39.36 2.57
C VAL A 384 -16.18 38.49 3.65
N THR A 385 -14.85 38.33 3.62
CA THR A 385 -14.10 37.46 4.55
C THR A 385 -14.39 37.78 6.02
N SER A 386 -14.48 39.07 6.37
CA SER A 386 -14.76 39.53 7.72
C SER A 386 -16.21 39.30 8.19
N ALA A 387 -17.13 39.01 7.26
CA ALA A 387 -18.53 38.72 7.56
C ALA A 387 -18.78 37.23 7.85
N VAL A 388 -17.75 36.39 7.75
CA VAL A 388 -17.84 34.96 8.08
C VAL A 388 -17.90 34.78 9.60
N VAL A 389 -18.97 34.18 10.09
CA VAL A 389 -19.18 33.95 11.53
C VAL A 389 -19.42 32.46 11.75
N GLY A 390 -18.66 31.87 12.68
CA GLY A 390 -18.81 30.45 13.02
C GLY A 390 -18.65 29.53 11.80
N ASN A 391 -17.68 29.83 10.93
CA ASN A 391 -17.42 29.08 9.70
C ASN A 391 -18.58 29.09 8.70
N LYS A 392 -19.46 30.09 8.76
CA LYS A 392 -20.62 30.21 7.87
C LYS A 392 -20.76 31.61 7.29
N TYR A 393 -21.27 31.66 6.07
CA TYR A 393 -21.64 32.89 5.38
C TYR A 393 -22.96 32.69 4.63
N THR A 394 -23.86 33.67 4.67
CA THR A 394 -25.17 33.56 4.00
C THR A 394 -25.32 34.68 2.96
N ILE A 395 -25.67 34.31 1.74
CA ILE A 395 -26.23 35.24 0.75
C ILE A 395 -27.74 35.20 0.94
N SER A 396 -28.34 36.30 1.38
CA SER A 396 -29.78 36.40 1.56
C SER A 396 -30.47 36.98 0.33
N ASN A 397 -31.70 36.56 0.08
CA ASN A 397 -32.59 37.09 -0.96
C ASN A 397 -31.93 37.16 -2.35
N LEU A 398 -31.62 36.01 -2.95
CA LEU A 398 -30.91 35.98 -4.22
C LEU A 398 -31.76 36.53 -5.38
N THR A 399 -31.28 37.57 -6.07
CA THR A 399 -31.99 38.22 -7.18
C THR A 399 -31.20 38.29 -8.50
N ALA A 400 -30.01 37.71 -8.56
CA ALA A 400 -29.16 37.67 -9.75
C ALA A 400 -28.19 36.48 -9.67
N ASN A 401 -27.61 36.10 -10.81
CA ASN A 401 -26.50 35.15 -10.82
C ASN A 401 -25.28 35.76 -10.11
N ASP A 402 -24.53 34.94 -9.39
CA ASP A 402 -23.35 35.39 -8.67
C ASP A 402 -22.25 34.33 -8.68
N SER A 403 -21.11 34.63 -8.06
CA SER A 403 -20.01 33.69 -7.87
C SER A 403 -19.43 33.80 -6.47
N VAL A 404 -18.96 32.69 -5.94
CA VAL A 404 -18.27 32.63 -4.64
C VAL A 404 -16.85 32.16 -4.88
N VAL A 405 -15.86 32.93 -4.46
CA VAL A 405 -14.44 32.52 -4.50
C VAL A 405 -13.94 32.35 -3.08
N VAL A 406 -13.43 31.17 -2.76
CA VAL A 406 -12.86 30.86 -1.44
C VAL A 406 -11.38 30.51 -1.60
N LYS A 407 -10.53 31.09 -0.73
CA LYS A 407 -9.12 30.73 -0.61
C LYS A 407 -8.74 30.50 0.85
N PHE A 408 -7.88 29.51 1.08
CA PHE A 408 -7.33 29.20 2.39
C PHE A 408 -5.86 29.64 2.48
N ALA A 409 -5.44 30.05 3.67
CA ALA A 409 -4.07 30.43 4.01
C ALA A 409 -3.53 29.51 5.12
N VAL A 410 -2.20 29.34 5.20
CA VAL A 410 -1.57 28.51 6.25
C VAL A 410 -1.69 29.20 7.61
N ASP A 411 -1.92 28.44 8.67
CA ASP A 411 -1.82 28.94 10.04
C ASP A 411 -0.36 29.22 10.41
N HIS A 412 0.00 30.49 10.61
CA HIS A 412 1.34 30.89 11.03
C HIS A 412 1.37 31.34 12.49
N ASN A 413 1.88 30.48 13.36
CA ASN A 413 1.97 30.75 14.80
C ASN A 413 3.41 30.95 15.30
N ASN A 414 4.39 31.04 14.40
CA ASN A 414 5.80 31.19 14.79
C ASN A 414 6.21 32.64 14.68
N THR A 415 6.19 33.29 15.82
CA THR A 415 6.69 34.65 15.97
C THR A 415 7.86 34.63 16.95
N ILE A 416 8.85 35.49 16.71
CA ILE A 416 9.89 35.80 17.67
C ILE A 416 9.81 37.29 18.00
N ALA A 417 9.87 37.64 19.28
CA ALA A 417 9.89 39.06 19.66
C ALA A 417 11.27 39.65 19.31
N LYS A 418 11.30 40.89 18.83
CA LYS A 418 12.57 41.60 18.56
C LYS A 418 13.51 41.62 19.78
N SER A 419 12.94 41.65 20.99
CA SER A 419 13.69 41.59 22.26
C SER A 419 14.43 40.28 22.48
N ASP A 420 14.00 39.20 21.83
CA ASP A 420 14.56 37.86 22.01
C ASP A 420 15.71 37.60 21.03
N ILE A 421 15.92 38.47 20.04
CA ILE A 421 17.03 38.40 19.10
C ILE A 421 18.34 38.74 19.82
N GLN A 422 19.26 37.76 19.86
CA GLN A 422 20.52 37.87 20.59
C GLN A 422 21.68 38.43 19.73
N TYR A 423 21.58 38.33 18.40
CA TYR A 423 22.63 38.81 17.50
C TYR A 423 22.05 39.69 16.41
N TRP A 424 22.52 40.94 16.38
CA TRP A 424 22.12 41.97 15.42
C TRP A 424 23.31 42.34 14.53
N VAL A 425 23.11 42.24 13.22
CA VAL A 425 24.11 42.61 12.20
C VAL A 425 23.74 43.97 11.60
N GLY A 426 24.74 44.77 11.27
CA GLY A 426 24.56 46.08 10.66
C GLY A 426 24.31 47.21 11.65
N THR A 427 24.05 48.40 11.11
CA THR A 427 23.86 49.63 11.87
C THR A 427 22.69 50.40 11.29
N GLY A 428 21.90 51.04 12.14
CA GLY A 428 20.86 51.98 11.74
C GLY A 428 19.63 51.92 12.64
N SER A 429 18.69 52.83 12.39
CA SER A 429 17.47 53.01 13.17
C SER A 429 16.35 52.01 12.86
N LYS A 430 16.50 51.19 11.81
CA LYS A 430 15.48 50.27 11.29
C LYS A 430 15.87 48.83 11.51
N GLU A 431 14.88 47.98 11.75
CA GLU A 431 15.12 46.61 12.21
C GLU A 431 14.26 45.61 11.45
N ALA A 432 14.90 44.57 10.91
CA ALA A 432 14.26 43.41 10.31
C ALA A 432 14.78 42.11 10.95
N ILE A 433 14.00 41.04 10.80
CA ILE A 433 14.36 39.70 11.29
C ILE A 433 14.61 38.81 10.07
N PHE A 434 15.77 38.16 10.05
CA PHE A 434 16.08 37.12 9.08
C PHE A 434 15.95 35.77 9.76
N ALA A 435 15.01 34.94 9.33
CA ALA A 435 14.79 33.60 9.88
C ALA A 435 15.00 32.52 8.81
N VAL A 436 15.61 31.40 9.19
CA VAL A 436 15.93 30.31 8.26
C VAL A 436 15.51 28.97 8.81
N ASN A 437 14.76 28.21 8.01
CA ASN A 437 14.31 26.86 8.31
C ASN A 437 15.03 25.83 7.41
N TRP A 438 15.97 25.09 8.00
CA TRP A 438 16.69 24.00 7.32
C TRP A 438 15.94 22.65 7.35
N CYS A 439 14.65 22.65 7.66
CA CYS A 439 13.81 21.45 7.88
C CYS A 439 14.20 20.57 9.07
N ASN A 440 15.46 20.58 9.52
CA ASN A 440 15.96 19.88 10.70
C ASN A 440 17.13 20.70 11.27
N PRO A 441 17.15 21.08 12.57
CA PRO A 441 16.27 20.70 13.68
C PRO A 441 14.83 21.24 13.60
N ASP A 442 14.03 20.93 14.62
CA ASP A 442 12.63 21.37 14.75
C ASP A 442 12.48 22.86 15.15
N SER A 443 13.39 23.71 14.66
CA SER A 443 13.36 25.15 14.88
C SER A 443 14.01 25.89 13.71
N SER A 444 13.45 27.04 13.36
CA SER A 444 14.09 28.04 12.50
C SER A 444 15.08 28.85 13.32
N LEU A 445 16.21 29.25 12.74
CA LEU A 445 17.17 30.12 13.40
C LEU A 445 17.02 31.56 12.90
N ALA A 446 17.14 32.55 13.80
CA ALA A 446 16.93 33.95 13.47
C ALA A 446 18.07 34.88 13.87
N TRP A 447 18.38 35.80 12.96
CA TRP A 447 19.28 36.94 13.12
C TRP A 447 18.47 38.23 13.10
N GLY A 448 18.95 39.25 13.80
CA GLY A 448 18.49 40.62 13.63
C GLY A 448 19.33 41.35 12.59
N TYR A 449 18.71 42.21 11.82
CA TYR A 449 19.39 43.07 10.86
C TYR A 449 19.00 44.53 11.05
N ARG A 450 20.01 45.39 11.24
CA ARG A 450 19.87 46.84 11.41
C ARG A 450 20.35 47.58 10.18
N PHE A 451 19.55 48.52 9.73
CA PHE A 451 19.81 49.31 8.54
C PHE A 451 19.19 50.71 8.66
N GLU A 452 19.51 51.61 7.74
CA GLU A 452 18.80 52.87 7.55
C GLU A 452 17.86 52.75 6.34
N LEU A 453 16.69 53.40 6.41
CA LEU A 453 15.77 53.48 5.27
C LEU A 453 16.47 54.20 4.12
N SER A 454 16.94 53.41 3.15
CA SER A 454 17.43 53.88 1.87
C SER A 454 16.85 52.97 0.79
N ASP A 455 16.67 53.51 -0.41
CA ASP A 455 16.10 52.77 -1.54
C ASP A 455 16.96 51.58 -2.01
N SER A 456 18.11 51.30 -1.38
CA SER A 456 19.09 50.31 -1.81
C SER A 456 19.22 49.07 -0.92
N VAL A 457 18.57 49.00 0.25
CA VAL A 457 18.69 47.81 1.12
C VAL A 457 17.76 46.70 0.64
N THR A 458 18.36 45.64 0.11
CA THR A 458 17.67 44.46 -0.43
C THR A 458 17.93 43.23 0.42
N VAL A 459 17.14 42.17 0.21
CA VAL A 459 17.36 40.85 0.84
C VAL A 459 18.74 40.30 0.51
N GLU A 460 19.22 40.47 -0.74
CA GLU A 460 20.58 40.09 -1.13
C GLU A 460 21.65 40.81 -0.29
N LYS A 461 21.50 42.13 -0.08
CA LYS A 461 22.47 42.88 0.73
C LYS A 461 22.47 42.40 2.18
N MET A 462 21.28 42.19 2.76
CA MET A 462 21.15 41.64 4.12
C MET A 462 21.85 40.28 4.25
N LEU A 463 21.64 39.37 3.30
CA LEU A 463 22.29 38.05 3.29
C LEU A 463 23.81 38.17 3.26
N HIS A 464 24.37 39.04 2.40
CA HIS A 464 25.82 39.27 2.33
C HIS A 464 26.38 39.87 3.62
N ASP A 465 25.68 40.84 4.22
CA ASP A 465 26.12 41.46 5.47
C ASP A 465 26.13 40.44 6.63
N ILE A 466 25.08 39.62 6.75
CA ILE A 466 24.99 38.58 7.80
C ILE A 466 26.02 37.47 7.58
N ASP A 467 26.16 36.97 6.35
CA ASP A 467 27.18 35.98 5.97
C ASP A 467 28.60 36.47 6.28
N SER A 468 28.88 37.75 6.03
CA SER A 468 30.18 38.35 6.35
C SER A 468 30.40 38.56 7.86
N ALA A 469 29.33 38.73 8.64
CA ALA A 469 29.39 39.03 10.07
C ALA A 469 29.31 37.79 10.96
N ASP A 470 28.77 36.67 10.47
CA ASP A 470 28.67 35.41 11.20
C ASP A 470 29.38 34.30 10.43
N TYR A 471 30.62 33.97 10.80
CA TYR A 471 31.42 32.94 10.14
C TYR A 471 30.77 31.54 10.15
N ARG A 472 29.74 31.32 10.98
CA ARG A 472 28.97 30.09 11.01
C ARG A 472 27.95 30.03 9.89
N LEU A 473 27.51 31.15 9.34
CA LEU A 473 26.62 31.19 8.18
C LEU A 473 27.46 31.24 6.90
N THR A 474 27.02 30.57 5.85
CA THR A 474 27.56 30.73 4.50
C THR A 474 26.41 30.82 3.51
N CYS A 475 26.39 31.88 2.70
CA CYS A 475 25.37 32.12 1.68
C CYS A 475 26.00 32.12 0.29
N ARG A 476 25.62 31.16 -0.56
CA ARG A 476 26.05 31.15 -1.96
C ARG A 476 24.98 31.73 -2.86
N ILE A 477 25.22 32.95 -3.34
CA ILE A 477 24.32 33.66 -4.25
C ILE A 477 24.88 33.61 -5.67
N ASN A 478 24.10 33.09 -6.61
CA ASN A 478 24.50 32.97 -8.01
C ASN A 478 23.59 33.84 -8.89
N ASN A 479 24.16 34.43 -9.94
CA ASN A 479 23.40 35.10 -10.99
C ASN A 479 23.03 34.08 -12.08
N ILE A 480 21.74 33.95 -12.39
CA ILE A 480 21.23 33.01 -13.42
C ILE A 480 20.54 33.74 -14.60
N GLY A 481 20.95 34.98 -14.88
CA GLY A 481 20.45 35.78 -16.02
C GLY A 481 19.14 36.52 -15.78
N PHE A 482 18.26 36.01 -14.90
CA PHE A 482 17.01 36.70 -14.48
C PHE A 482 17.14 37.48 -13.17
N GLY A 483 18.31 37.40 -12.52
CA GLY A 483 18.59 38.00 -11.21
C GLY A 483 19.57 37.17 -10.40
N ASN A 484 19.85 37.62 -9.18
CA ASN A 484 20.64 36.87 -8.20
C ASN A 484 19.70 35.99 -7.36
N PHE A 485 20.12 34.76 -7.11
CA PHE A 485 19.35 33.77 -6.36
C PHE A 485 20.24 33.06 -5.35
N LEU A 486 19.68 32.79 -4.18
CA LEU A 486 20.32 31.96 -3.18
C LEU A 486 20.34 30.51 -3.68
N SER A 487 21.54 29.97 -3.88
CA SER A 487 21.76 28.61 -4.38
C SER A 487 22.09 27.61 -3.27
N ASP A 488 22.79 28.04 -2.23
CA ASP A 488 23.15 27.23 -1.07
C ASP A 488 23.22 28.12 0.16
N MET A 489 22.79 27.58 1.31
CA MET A 489 22.93 28.23 2.61
C MET A 489 23.26 27.19 3.66
N LYS A 490 24.34 27.39 4.40
CA LYS A 490 24.80 26.47 5.43
C LYS A 490 25.02 27.20 6.74
N TYR A 491 24.63 26.57 7.84
CA TYR A 491 24.92 27.07 9.18
C TYR A 491 25.74 26.03 9.97
N TYR A 492 26.98 26.37 10.33
CA TYR A 492 27.88 25.51 11.11
C TYR A 492 27.55 25.63 12.60
N ILE A 493 27.02 24.55 13.18
CA ILE A 493 26.84 24.44 14.63
C ILE A 493 28.20 24.31 15.31
N ASN A 494 29.10 23.57 14.66
CA ASN A 494 30.52 23.43 14.98
C ASN A 494 31.26 22.93 13.73
N ILE A 495 32.58 22.73 13.82
CA ILE A 495 33.39 22.28 12.69
C ILE A 495 32.97 20.92 12.09
N GLN A 496 32.27 20.06 12.83
CA GLN A 496 31.85 18.72 12.40
C GLN A 496 30.38 18.65 11.96
N LYS A 497 29.55 19.63 12.33
CA LYS A 497 28.10 19.61 12.14
C LYS A 497 27.60 20.92 11.56
N SER A 498 26.94 20.83 10.41
CA SER A 498 26.23 21.95 9.82
C SER A 498 24.77 21.61 9.54
N LEU A 499 23.95 22.67 9.47
CA LEU A 499 22.60 22.64 8.95
C LEU A 499 22.65 22.97 7.46
N THR A 500 22.05 22.11 6.67
CA THR A 500 21.98 22.23 5.21
C THR A 500 20.58 21.88 4.75
N ASN A 501 20.13 22.46 3.65
CA ASN A 501 18.84 22.11 3.09
C ASN A 501 18.84 20.62 2.67
N PRO A 502 17.73 19.87 2.82
CA PRO A 502 17.67 18.49 2.37
C PRO A 502 17.97 18.36 0.86
N SER A 503 18.60 17.25 0.47
CA SER A 503 18.91 16.97 -0.94
C SER A 503 17.65 17.01 -1.80
N GLY A 504 17.72 17.69 -2.95
CA GLY A 504 16.58 17.89 -3.85
C GLY A 504 15.62 19.00 -3.46
N SER A 505 15.78 19.64 -2.29
CA SER A 505 15.05 20.85 -1.93
C SER A 505 15.76 22.09 -2.46
N TYR A 506 14.99 23.05 -2.98
CA TYR A 506 15.47 24.38 -3.33
C TYR A 506 15.04 25.41 -2.28
N TRP A 507 15.83 26.48 -2.16
CA TRP A 507 15.53 27.59 -1.29
C TRP A 507 14.37 28.41 -1.83
N VAL A 508 13.37 28.62 -0.99
CA VAL A 508 12.31 29.62 -1.20
C VAL A 508 12.29 30.55 0.00
N TYR A 509 11.66 31.71 -0.18
CA TYR A 509 11.53 32.67 0.90
C TYR A 509 10.26 33.50 0.73
N ASN A 510 9.82 34.08 1.83
CA ASN A 510 8.71 35.02 1.89
C ASN A 510 9.13 36.26 2.69
N VAL A 511 8.38 37.35 2.54
CA VAL A 511 8.51 38.53 3.41
C VAL A 511 7.17 38.77 4.06
N ASN A 512 7.12 38.72 5.39
CA ASN A 512 5.89 38.80 6.17
C ASN A 512 4.83 37.83 5.63
N GLU A 513 5.21 36.57 5.36
CA GLU A 513 4.36 35.50 4.83
C GLU A 513 3.80 35.73 3.41
N ASN A 514 4.22 36.80 2.74
CA ASN A 514 3.79 37.11 1.39
C ASN A 514 4.84 36.71 0.36
N TYR A 515 4.37 36.32 -0.82
CA TYR A 515 5.22 36.08 -1.99
C TYR A 515 6.18 37.24 -2.21
N ALA A 516 7.47 36.93 -2.25
CA ALA A 516 8.54 37.89 -2.41
C ALA A 516 9.11 37.88 -3.84
N GLN A 517 9.70 38.99 -4.26
CA GLN A 517 10.39 39.10 -5.55
C GLN A 517 11.73 38.35 -5.54
N GLY A 518 12.57 38.48 -6.57
CA GLY A 518 13.96 38.00 -6.48
C GLY A 518 14.73 38.75 -5.37
N ILE A 519 15.66 38.07 -4.68
CA ILE A 519 16.38 38.62 -3.51
C ILE A 519 17.13 39.93 -3.80
N SER A 520 17.54 40.15 -5.05
CA SER A 520 18.21 41.36 -5.50
C SER A 520 17.27 42.54 -5.75
N LYS A 521 15.96 42.28 -5.86
CA LYS A 521 14.91 43.28 -6.12
C LYS A 521 14.01 43.52 -4.90
N GLN A 522 13.90 42.54 -4.02
CA GLN A 522 13.09 42.63 -2.82
C GLN A 522 13.74 43.59 -1.82
N LYS A 523 13.13 44.76 -1.66
CA LYS A 523 13.47 45.73 -0.61
C LYS A 523 12.98 45.24 0.76
N ILE A 524 13.67 45.68 1.80
CA ILE A 524 13.32 45.41 3.20
C ILE A 524 12.78 46.70 3.84
N ALA A 525 11.70 46.59 4.59
CA ALA A 525 11.08 47.64 5.39
C ALA A 525 11.27 47.40 6.90
N ASP A 526 10.98 48.44 7.68
CA ASP A 526 11.06 48.39 9.14
C ASP A 526 10.04 47.42 9.71
N GLY A 527 10.50 46.45 10.51
CA GLY A 527 9.66 45.41 11.10
C GLY A 527 9.46 44.17 10.22
N ASP A 528 10.05 44.12 9.02
CA ASP A 528 9.92 42.94 8.16
C ASP A 528 10.53 41.69 8.79
N VAL A 529 9.86 40.56 8.56
CA VAL A 529 10.37 39.21 8.81
C VAL A 529 10.61 38.55 7.46
N ILE A 530 11.87 38.23 7.18
CA ILE A 530 12.31 37.55 5.97
C ILE A 530 12.58 36.10 6.34
N GLU A 531 11.68 35.21 5.92
CA GLU A 531 11.80 33.78 6.20
C GLU A 531 12.30 33.03 4.98
N PHE A 532 13.43 32.34 5.12
CA PHE A 532 13.95 31.39 4.14
C PHE A 532 13.73 29.95 4.61
N GLY A 533 13.55 29.05 3.67
CA GLY A 533 13.60 27.63 4.00
C GLY A 533 13.55 26.72 2.79
N GLY A 534 13.69 25.43 3.06
CA GLY A 534 13.50 24.39 2.06
C GLY A 534 12.04 24.30 1.64
N ASN A 535 11.78 24.28 0.34
CA ASN A 535 10.43 24.11 -0.22
C ASN A 535 9.74 22.80 0.23
N VAL A 536 10.51 21.78 0.62
CA VAL A 536 9.98 20.46 1.02
C VAL A 536 9.41 20.44 2.44
N CYS A 537 9.75 21.42 3.27
CA CYS A 537 9.31 21.49 4.66
C CYS A 537 8.48 22.73 4.99
N GLY A 538 8.20 23.57 4.00
CA GLY A 538 7.20 24.62 4.10
C GLY A 538 5.83 24.10 3.68
N ASN A 539 4.79 24.67 4.26
CA ASN A 539 3.41 24.41 3.88
C ASN A 539 2.99 25.38 2.77
N SER A 540 2.23 24.88 1.80
CA SER A 540 1.70 25.69 0.69
C SER A 540 0.24 26.05 0.91
N ASP A 541 -0.20 27.17 0.37
CA ASP A 541 -1.60 27.64 0.39
C ASP A 541 -2.13 28.06 -1.00
N ASP A 542 -3.32 28.67 -1.05
CA ASP A 542 -3.97 29.14 -2.30
C ASP A 542 -3.37 30.42 -2.89
N TYR A 543 -2.39 31.01 -2.20
CA TYR A 543 -1.63 32.17 -2.65
C TYR A 543 -0.28 31.77 -3.24
N TRP A 544 0.00 30.46 -3.31
CA TRP A 544 1.30 29.93 -3.73
C TRP A 544 2.42 30.38 -2.80
N ASN A 545 2.08 30.76 -1.57
CA ASN A 545 3.05 31.06 -0.54
C ASN A 545 3.63 29.74 -0.02
N THR A 546 4.87 29.80 0.44
CA THR A 546 5.49 28.74 1.25
C THR A 546 5.75 29.30 2.63
N VAL A 547 5.16 28.68 3.64
CA VAL A 547 5.15 29.16 5.03
C VAL A 547 5.74 28.09 5.94
N TRP A 548 6.72 28.44 6.77
CA TRP A 548 7.39 27.49 7.66
C TRP A 548 6.82 27.57 9.07
N THR A 549 6.19 26.49 9.51
CA THR A 549 5.45 26.48 10.76
C THR A 549 6.26 26.02 11.97
N LYS A 550 7.61 26.05 11.91
CA LYS A 550 8.46 25.73 13.06
C LYS A 550 8.80 26.96 13.89
N ALA A 551 8.96 26.76 15.20
CA ALA A 551 9.34 27.82 16.13
C ALA A 551 10.62 28.54 15.70
N ILE A 552 10.62 29.86 15.78
CA ILE A 552 11.78 30.70 15.48
C ILE A 552 12.58 30.91 16.75
N VAL A 553 13.89 30.62 16.70
CA VAL A 553 14.82 30.74 17.83
C VAL A 553 15.97 31.65 17.42
N ALA A 554 16.34 32.59 18.28
CA ALA A 554 17.47 33.47 18.02
C ALA A 554 18.79 32.70 17.99
N VAL A 555 19.65 33.01 17.02
CA VAL A 555 21.03 32.54 17.07
C VAL A 555 21.79 33.26 18.19
N PRO A 556 22.65 32.55 18.95
CA PRO A 556 23.51 33.20 19.91
C PRO A 556 24.55 34.06 19.19
N THR A 557 25.04 35.10 19.85
CA THR A 557 26.18 35.91 19.37
C THR A 557 27.35 34.99 18.99
N PRO A 558 27.97 35.16 17.81
CA PRO A 558 29.10 34.33 17.40
C PRO A 558 30.23 34.41 18.45
N PRO A 559 30.79 33.27 18.89
CA PRO A 559 31.94 33.29 19.79
C PRO A 559 33.18 33.81 19.05
N ALA A 560 34.26 34.06 19.80
CA ALA A 560 35.57 34.27 19.19
C ALA A 560 35.93 33.04 18.32
N HIS A 561 36.69 33.25 17.25
CA HIS A 561 37.08 32.19 16.33
C HIS A 561 38.53 32.33 15.90
N TYR A 562 39.11 31.22 15.47
CA TYR A 562 40.50 31.12 15.07
C TYR A 562 40.64 30.31 13.78
N THR A 563 41.66 30.63 12.99
CA THR A 563 41.98 29.94 11.75
C THR A 563 43.08 28.91 11.98
N ILE A 564 42.84 27.67 11.56
CA ILE A 564 43.86 26.62 11.51
C ILE A 564 44.26 26.39 10.05
N GLY A 565 45.48 26.79 9.71
CA GLY A 565 46.04 26.59 8.38
C GLY A 565 46.54 25.16 8.21
N ILE A 566 45.81 24.33 7.47
CA ILE A 566 46.21 22.93 7.25
C ILE A 566 46.92 22.80 5.91
N LYS A 567 48.12 22.22 5.93
CA LYS A 567 48.87 21.86 4.73
C LYS A 567 49.35 20.42 4.84
N GLN A 568 49.40 19.76 3.68
CA GLN A 568 49.83 18.38 3.55
C GLN A 568 50.86 18.27 2.43
N SER A 569 51.70 17.26 2.55
CA SER A 569 52.61 16.84 1.49
C SER A 569 51.90 15.95 0.45
N GLN A 570 52.62 15.49 -0.56
CA GLN A 570 52.03 14.83 -1.74
C GLN A 570 51.64 13.36 -1.52
N TYR A 571 52.21 12.69 -0.51
CA TYR A 571 52.07 11.24 -0.30
C TYR A 571 51.01 10.85 0.75
N GLY A 572 50.02 11.72 0.96
CA GLY A 572 48.82 11.37 1.72
C GLY A 572 47.80 12.51 1.77
N LYS A 573 46.73 12.29 2.55
CA LYS A 573 45.63 13.22 2.73
C LYS A 573 45.34 13.47 4.21
N ILE A 574 44.94 14.70 4.52
CA ILE A 574 44.41 15.10 5.82
C ILE A 574 42.98 15.62 5.64
N THR A 575 42.09 15.27 6.57
CA THR A 575 40.70 15.72 6.56
C THR A 575 40.32 16.24 7.95
N PRO A 576 39.70 17.42 8.06
CA PRO A 576 39.31 18.35 6.98
C PRO A 576 40.50 19.02 6.28
N GLU A 577 40.31 19.41 5.01
CA GLU A 577 41.27 20.26 4.29
C GLU A 577 41.13 21.71 4.78
N GLY A 578 42.24 22.45 4.86
CA GLY A 578 42.26 23.81 5.40
C GLY A 578 42.53 24.90 4.36
N PRO A 579 42.53 26.18 4.77
CA PRO A 579 42.35 26.64 6.16
C PRO A 579 40.91 26.45 6.68
N ILE A 580 40.78 26.13 7.97
CA ILE A 580 39.48 25.99 8.65
C ILE A 580 39.29 27.07 9.72
N THR A 581 38.07 27.57 9.88
CA THR A 581 37.69 28.51 10.95
C THR A 581 36.97 27.75 12.05
N VAL A 582 37.39 27.94 13.30
CA VAL A 582 36.93 27.15 14.44
C VAL A 582 36.62 28.07 15.61
N SER A 583 35.49 27.82 16.28
CA SER A 583 35.07 28.59 17.47
C SER A 583 36.06 28.40 18.62
N GLU A 584 36.22 29.43 19.46
CA GLU A 584 37.03 29.34 20.67
C GLU A 584 36.56 28.17 21.56
N GLY A 585 37.51 27.33 21.95
CA GLY A 585 37.29 26.19 22.83
C GLY A 585 36.78 24.92 22.13
N GLU A 586 36.51 24.95 20.82
CA GLU A 586 36.19 23.73 20.07
C GLU A 586 37.43 22.83 19.86
N ASP A 587 37.16 21.52 19.73
CA ASP A 587 38.15 20.51 19.40
C ASP A 587 38.10 20.20 17.89
N ILE A 588 39.27 19.96 17.28
CA ILE A 588 39.40 19.62 15.87
C ILE A 588 40.06 18.25 15.76
N THR A 589 39.32 17.27 15.26
CA THR A 589 39.89 15.96 14.93
C THR A 589 40.28 15.89 13.45
N LEU A 590 41.57 15.70 13.21
CA LEU A 590 42.18 15.47 11.91
C LEU A 590 42.26 13.97 11.66
N THR A 591 41.86 13.54 10.47
CA THR A 591 42.07 12.17 9.98
C THR A 591 43.19 12.18 8.95
N ILE A 592 44.16 11.28 9.12
CA ILE A 592 45.39 11.21 8.34
C ILE A 592 45.34 9.91 7.53
N ALA A 593 45.43 10.02 6.21
CA ALA A 593 45.36 8.88 5.31
C ALA A 593 46.59 8.87 4.39
N PRO A 594 47.55 7.93 4.57
CA PRO A 594 48.64 7.74 3.62
C PRO A 594 48.12 7.44 2.21
N TYR A 595 48.90 7.79 1.18
CA TYR A 595 48.48 7.68 -0.22
C TYR A 595 48.15 6.24 -0.66
N ALA A 596 48.96 5.28 -0.26
CA ALA A 596 48.79 3.86 -0.60
C ALA A 596 49.46 2.95 0.45
N ALA A 597 49.27 1.64 0.32
CA ALA A 597 50.03 0.65 1.08
C ALA A 597 51.53 0.82 0.81
N GLY A 598 52.36 0.72 1.86
CA GLY A 598 53.80 1.02 1.80
C GLY A 598 54.15 2.46 2.15
N TYR A 599 53.18 3.30 2.55
CA TYR A 599 53.42 4.62 3.14
C TYR A 599 52.83 4.69 4.55
N HIS A 600 53.52 5.41 5.44
CA HIS A 600 53.06 5.70 6.80
C HIS A 600 53.22 7.19 7.14
N LEU A 601 52.65 7.60 8.26
CA LEU A 601 52.84 8.95 8.78
C LEU A 601 54.30 9.14 9.21
N GLY A 602 55.03 9.99 8.51
CA GLY A 602 56.41 10.32 8.85
C GLY A 602 56.48 11.41 9.93
N GLU A 603 55.83 12.56 9.70
CA GLU A 603 55.81 13.66 10.67
C GLU A 603 54.47 14.40 10.65
N LEU A 604 53.93 14.71 11.84
CA LEU A 604 52.85 15.66 12.02
C LEU A 604 53.33 16.81 12.91
N LYS A 605 53.19 18.05 12.43
CA LYS A 605 53.47 19.27 13.18
C LYS A 605 52.20 20.10 13.39
N VAL A 606 52.07 20.65 14.60
CA VAL A 606 51.09 21.69 14.95
C VAL A 606 51.89 22.91 15.41
N GLY A 607 51.76 24.00 14.66
CA GLY A 607 52.70 25.12 14.71
C GLY A 607 54.12 24.63 14.44
N ASN A 608 55.02 24.83 15.42
CA ASN A 608 56.40 24.34 15.37
C ASN A 608 56.60 23.01 16.13
N ASN A 609 55.57 22.46 16.77
CA ASN A 609 55.68 21.28 17.63
C ASN A 609 55.45 19.99 16.84
N VAL A 610 56.38 19.05 16.91
CA VAL A 610 56.20 17.69 16.36
C VAL A 610 55.30 16.88 17.31
N VAL A 611 54.18 16.40 16.79
CA VAL A 611 53.13 15.68 17.54
C VAL A 611 52.85 14.29 16.96
N THR A 612 53.73 13.77 16.10
CA THR A 612 53.56 12.47 15.41
C THR A 612 53.23 11.32 16.36
N SER A 613 53.86 11.26 17.54
CA SER A 613 53.64 10.20 18.53
C SER A 613 52.27 10.26 19.23
N ALA A 614 51.57 11.38 19.14
CA ALA A 614 50.23 11.57 19.70
C ALA A 614 49.12 11.15 18.72
N VAL A 615 49.46 10.70 17.51
CA VAL A 615 48.48 10.19 16.54
C VAL A 615 48.03 8.80 16.96
N VAL A 616 46.72 8.62 17.12
CA VAL A 616 46.11 7.34 17.52
C VAL A 616 45.10 6.92 16.48
N GLY A 617 45.28 5.72 15.91
CA GLY A 617 44.34 5.18 14.91
C GLY A 617 44.12 6.11 13.71
N ASN A 618 45.21 6.68 13.18
CA ASN A 618 45.21 7.64 12.08
C ASN A 618 44.49 8.96 12.36
N LYS A 619 44.29 9.30 13.64
CA LYS A 619 43.63 10.54 14.06
C LYS A 619 44.48 11.34 15.04
N TYR A 620 44.38 12.65 14.92
CA TYR A 620 44.97 13.60 15.86
C TYR A 620 43.94 14.67 16.21
N THR A 621 43.81 15.03 17.50
CA THR A 621 42.87 16.07 17.93
C THR A 621 43.62 17.27 18.48
N ILE A 622 43.38 18.45 17.90
CA ILE A 622 43.73 19.73 18.50
C ILE A 622 42.59 20.09 19.45
N SER A 623 42.80 19.95 20.76
CA SER A 623 41.77 20.27 21.75
C SER A 623 41.77 21.73 22.17
N ASN A 624 40.60 22.28 22.46
CA ASN A 624 40.38 23.59 23.08
C ASN A 624 41.11 24.73 22.34
N VAL A 625 40.77 24.93 21.06
CA VAL A 625 41.41 25.92 20.19
C VAL A 625 41.21 27.35 20.71
N ARG A 626 42.30 28.09 20.91
CA ARG A 626 42.29 29.46 21.48
C ARG A 626 43.18 30.47 20.75
N ALA A 627 43.78 30.06 19.63
CA ALA A 627 44.64 30.90 18.82
C ALA A 627 44.68 30.35 17.39
N ASN A 628 45.08 31.21 16.45
CA ASN A 628 45.42 30.75 15.11
C ASN A 628 46.62 29.80 15.18
N ASP A 629 46.58 28.73 14.40
CA ASP A 629 47.66 27.75 14.35
C ASP A 629 47.79 27.18 12.93
N SER A 630 48.76 26.30 12.72
CA SER A 630 48.95 25.61 11.46
C SER A 630 49.25 24.13 11.67
N VAL A 631 48.78 23.30 10.75
CA VAL A 631 49.11 21.88 10.69
C VAL A 631 49.96 21.62 9.46
N TRP A 632 51.04 20.88 9.63
CA TRP A 632 51.84 20.36 8.51
C TRP A 632 52.03 18.85 8.68
N VAL A 633 51.75 18.08 7.64
CA VAL A 633 51.96 16.62 7.64
C VAL A 633 52.91 16.18 6.52
N LYS A 634 53.80 15.22 6.84
CA LYS A 634 54.68 14.50 5.93
C LYS A 634 54.46 13.00 6.05
N PHE A 635 54.66 12.28 4.96
CA PHE A 635 54.58 10.82 4.88
C PHE A 635 55.94 10.23 4.49
N ALA A 636 56.21 9.04 5.01
CA ALA A 636 57.43 8.26 4.76
C ALA A 636 57.05 6.89 4.15
N VAL A 637 58.00 6.25 3.47
CA VAL A 637 57.82 4.92 2.87
C VAL A 637 58.21 3.82 3.86
N ASP A 638 57.48 2.69 3.84
CA ASP A 638 57.79 1.50 4.61
C ASP A 638 58.97 0.74 4.00
N HIS A 639 59.96 0.39 4.82
CA HIS A 639 61.07 -0.47 4.43
C HIS A 639 60.79 -1.94 4.79
N ASN A 640 60.73 -2.80 3.78
CA ASN A 640 60.32 -4.21 3.95
C ASN A 640 61.34 -5.22 3.40
N ASN A 641 62.47 -4.78 2.86
CA ASN A 641 63.48 -5.62 2.20
C ASN A 641 64.76 -5.74 3.04
N THR A 642 64.78 -6.64 4.02
CA THR A 642 65.95 -6.79 4.91
C THR A 642 66.99 -7.77 4.37
N ILE A 643 68.27 -7.41 4.47
CA ILE A 643 69.42 -8.32 4.28
C ILE A 643 70.50 -8.05 5.33
N THR A 644 71.16 -9.10 5.81
CA THR A 644 72.23 -8.99 6.81
C THR A 644 73.57 -9.48 6.26
N THR A 645 74.66 -9.17 6.97
CA THR A 645 75.99 -9.64 6.57
C THR A 645 76.13 -11.17 6.60
N ASN A 646 75.23 -11.89 7.29
CA ASN A 646 75.24 -13.35 7.33
C ASN A 646 74.64 -13.97 6.07
N ASP A 647 73.77 -13.24 5.38
CA ASP A 647 73.10 -13.70 4.17
C ASP A 647 74.01 -13.63 2.94
N ILE A 648 75.07 -12.81 3.02
CA ILE A 648 76.02 -12.57 1.92
C ILE A 648 76.92 -13.78 1.69
N LYS A 649 76.80 -14.36 0.49
CA LYS A 649 77.55 -15.56 0.06
C LYS A 649 78.90 -15.23 -0.57
N TYR A 650 79.06 -14.03 -1.14
CA TYR A 650 80.26 -13.62 -1.85
C TYR A 650 80.73 -12.24 -1.38
N TRP A 651 82.01 -12.17 -0.98
CA TRP A 651 82.64 -10.96 -0.45
C TRP A 651 83.83 -10.55 -1.32
N VAL A 652 83.78 -9.33 -1.84
CA VAL A 652 84.86 -8.71 -2.62
C VAL A 652 85.75 -7.88 -1.69
N GLY A 653 87.07 -7.89 -1.92
CA GLY A 653 88.03 -7.08 -1.15
C GLY A 653 88.60 -7.77 0.10
N LYS A 654 89.32 -7.00 0.92
CA LYS A 654 90.03 -7.46 2.13
C LYS A 654 89.88 -6.44 3.25
N GLY A 655 89.88 -6.91 4.49
CA GLY A 655 89.74 -6.07 5.69
C GLY A 655 88.62 -6.53 6.61
N ASN A 656 88.50 -5.88 7.77
CA ASN A 656 87.53 -6.25 8.81
C ASN A 656 86.19 -5.52 8.66
N ASN A 657 86.17 -4.36 8.00
CA ASN A 657 84.95 -3.60 7.79
C ASN A 657 84.16 -4.19 6.62
N LYS A 658 82.83 -4.24 6.78
CA LYS A 658 81.88 -4.87 5.85
C LYS A 658 80.81 -3.87 5.44
N VAL A 659 80.51 -3.83 4.15
CA VAL A 659 79.35 -3.11 3.59
C VAL A 659 78.59 -4.05 2.65
N ILE A 660 77.26 -3.91 2.63
CA ILE A 660 76.40 -4.61 1.66
C ILE A 660 76.08 -3.65 0.52
N PHE A 661 76.22 -4.11 -0.71
CA PHE A 661 75.71 -3.44 -1.88
C PHE A 661 74.53 -4.23 -2.42
N ALA A 662 73.35 -3.61 -2.51
CA ALA A 662 72.17 -4.18 -3.14
C ALA A 662 71.75 -3.37 -4.38
N SER A 663 71.33 -4.06 -5.44
CA SER A 663 70.82 -3.44 -6.66
C SER A 663 69.47 -4.03 -7.04
N ASN A 664 68.52 -3.14 -7.33
CA ASN A 664 67.15 -3.45 -7.69
C ASN A 664 66.91 -3.14 -9.18
N TRP A 665 66.43 -4.13 -9.93
CA TRP A 665 66.04 -4.00 -11.33
C TRP A 665 64.53 -4.08 -11.47
N CYS A 666 63.96 -3.24 -12.33
CA CYS A 666 62.52 -3.19 -12.52
C CYS A 666 61.99 -4.19 -13.56
N ASN A 667 62.87 -4.82 -14.37
CA ASN A 667 62.46 -5.77 -15.42
C ASN A 667 63.58 -6.76 -15.86
N PRO A 668 63.43 -8.07 -15.59
CA PRO A 668 62.47 -8.62 -14.64
C PRO A 668 62.76 -8.06 -13.24
N ASP A 669 61.70 -7.95 -12.46
CA ASP A 669 61.73 -7.39 -11.12
C ASP A 669 62.58 -8.28 -10.20
N SER A 670 63.74 -7.79 -9.76
CA SER A 670 64.75 -8.60 -9.07
C SER A 670 65.68 -7.72 -8.23
N SER A 671 66.10 -8.21 -7.06
CA SER A 671 67.05 -7.53 -6.20
C SER A 671 68.18 -8.46 -5.80
N LEU A 672 69.42 -8.04 -6.06
CA LEU A 672 70.63 -8.83 -5.80
C LEU A 672 71.59 -8.08 -4.89
N ALA A 673 72.35 -8.80 -4.07
CA ALA A 673 73.34 -8.21 -3.17
C ALA A 673 74.73 -8.86 -3.17
N TRP A 674 75.73 -8.02 -3.00
CA TRP A 674 77.16 -8.31 -2.86
C TRP A 674 77.67 -7.83 -1.51
N GLY A 675 78.68 -8.51 -0.97
CA GLY A 675 79.47 -8.01 0.15
C GLY A 675 80.75 -7.35 -0.30
N TYR A 676 81.15 -6.27 0.36
CA TYR A 676 82.45 -5.63 0.16
C TYR A 676 83.20 -5.46 1.48
N ARG A 677 84.52 -5.75 1.45
CA ARG A 677 85.43 -5.63 2.60
C ARG A 677 86.53 -4.61 2.35
N PHE A 678 86.82 -3.82 3.37
CA PHE A 678 87.87 -2.80 3.34
C PHE A 678 88.55 -2.65 4.71
N SER A 679 89.77 -2.10 4.71
CA SER A 679 90.62 -1.97 5.91
C SER A 679 90.66 -0.57 6.51
N THR A 680 90.17 0.45 5.79
CA THR A 680 90.07 1.84 6.28
C THR A 680 88.77 2.07 7.04
N ASP A 681 88.66 3.16 7.81
CA ASP A 681 87.42 3.48 8.56
C ASP A 681 86.21 3.72 7.64
N SER A 682 86.45 4.14 6.40
CA SER A 682 85.42 4.32 5.37
C SER A 682 85.98 4.11 3.97
N VAL A 683 85.08 3.86 3.01
CA VAL A 683 85.36 3.79 1.56
C VAL A 683 84.29 4.59 0.81
N THR A 684 84.57 5.10 -0.39
CA THR A 684 83.54 5.75 -1.21
C THR A 684 82.65 4.71 -1.90
N VAL A 685 81.38 5.06 -2.13
CA VAL A 685 80.43 4.19 -2.84
C VAL A 685 80.95 3.86 -4.24
N GLU A 686 81.51 4.85 -4.96
CA GLU A 686 82.14 4.62 -6.27
C GLU A 686 83.28 3.60 -6.21
N LYS A 687 84.18 3.70 -5.21
CA LYS A 687 85.29 2.75 -5.09
C LYS A 687 84.78 1.33 -4.82
N MET A 688 83.81 1.18 -3.92
CA MET A 688 83.17 -0.10 -3.66
C MET A 688 82.57 -0.69 -4.94
N LEU A 689 81.77 0.08 -5.68
CA LEU A 689 81.13 -0.38 -6.91
C LEU A 689 82.15 -0.79 -7.97
N ARG A 690 83.21 0.00 -8.19
CA ARG A 690 84.27 -0.33 -9.15
C ARG A 690 85.03 -1.60 -8.78
N ASP A 691 85.29 -1.81 -7.49
CA ASP A 691 85.97 -3.03 -7.03
C ASP A 691 85.07 -4.27 -7.19
N ILE A 692 83.77 -4.16 -6.91
CA ILE A 692 82.81 -5.26 -7.11
C ILE A 692 82.65 -5.57 -8.61
N ASP A 693 82.47 -4.55 -9.44
CA ASP A 693 82.37 -4.64 -10.91
C ASP A 693 83.60 -5.30 -11.54
N ALA A 694 84.80 -4.99 -11.02
CA ALA A 694 86.04 -5.61 -11.48
C ALA A 694 86.21 -7.07 -11.00
N ALA A 695 85.55 -7.46 -9.89
CA ALA A 695 85.70 -8.78 -9.28
C ALA A 695 84.64 -9.80 -9.74
N ASP A 696 83.45 -9.34 -10.11
CA ASP A 696 82.35 -10.17 -10.59
C ASP A 696 82.06 -9.89 -12.07
N SER A 697 82.56 -10.75 -12.96
CA SER A 697 82.41 -10.59 -14.41
C SER A 697 80.96 -10.64 -14.92
N ARG A 698 80.01 -11.07 -14.08
CA ARG A 698 78.58 -11.05 -14.38
C ARG A 698 77.99 -9.65 -14.19
N LEU A 699 78.60 -8.81 -13.37
CA LEU A 699 78.17 -7.45 -13.11
C LEU A 699 78.88 -6.48 -14.06
N GLN A 700 78.14 -5.51 -14.57
CA GLN A 700 78.65 -4.40 -15.37
C GLN A 700 78.04 -3.09 -14.90
N CYS A 701 78.85 -2.25 -14.28
CA CYS A 701 78.49 -0.91 -13.80
C CYS A 701 79.06 0.16 -14.74
N THR A 702 78.20 1.03 -15.28
CA THR A 702 78.67 2.25 -15.98
C THR A 702 78.54 3.44 -15.06
N ILE A 703 79.68 4.03 -14.70
CA ILE A 703 79.75 5.21 -13.83
C ILE A 703 80.24 6.39 -14.66
N SER A 704 79.43 7.45 -14.74
CA SER A 704 79.72 8.67 -15.51
C SER A 704 79.29 9.90 -14.72
N GLY A 705 80.10 10.96 -14.73
CA GLY A 705 79.78 12.22 -14.07
C GLY A 705 79.61 12.15 -12.54
N GLY A 706 80.18 11.12 -11.89
CA GLY A 706 80.05 10.92 -10.43
C GLY A 706 78.75 10.23 -9.99
N PHE A 707 77.99 9.67 -10.93
CA PHE A 707 76.78 8.88 -10.71
C PHE A 707 76.84 7.55 -11.47
N MET A 708 76.07 6.55 -11.02
CA MET A 708 75.90 5.31 -11.77
C MET A 708 74.82 5.51 -12.83
N SER A 709 75.20 5.43 -14.11
CA SER A 709 74.29 5.63 -15.25
C SER A 709 73.65 4.33 -15.74
N SER A 710 74.29 3.18 -15.51
CA SER A 710 73.68 1.87 -15.77
C SER A 710 74.31 0.80 -14.90
N ILE A 711 73.52 -0.25 -14.64
CA ILE A 711 73.96 -1.46 -13.97
C ILE A 711 73.28 -2.66 -14.63
N VAL A 712 74.09 -3.64 -15.04
CA VAL A 712 73.64 -4.84 -15.75
C VAL A 712 74.24 -6.05 -15.05
N TYR A 713 73.41 -7.07 -14.79
CA TYR A 713 73.87 -8.36 -14.27
C TYR A 713 73.49 -9.47 -15.26
N THR A 714 74.45 -10.31 -15.66
CA THR A 714 74.22 -11.41 -16.61
C THR A 714 74.77 -12.73 -16.06
N GLU A 715 73.89 -13.70 -15.85
CA GLU A 715 74.24 -15.05 -15.40
C GLU A 715 73.50 -16.10 -16.23
N GLY A 716 74.25 -16.94 -16.95
CA GLY A 716 73.67 -17.90 -17.89
C GLY A 716 72.83 -17.20 -18.98
N ALA A 717 71.56 -17.58 -19.09
CA ALA A 717 70.60 -16.97 -20.03
C ALA A 717 69.86 -15.74 -19.46
N THR A 718 70.08 -15.40 -18.19
CA THR A 718 69.37 -14.33 -17.50
C THR A 718 70.18 -13.04 -17.55
N THR A 719 69.57 -11.94 -18.02
CA THR A 719 70.14 -10.59 -17.97
C THR A 719 69.18 -9.65 -17.25
N LEU A 720 69.63 -9.06 -16.15
CA LEU A 720 68.95 -7.99 -15.44
C LEU A 720 69.52 -6.65 -15.89
N LYS A 721 68.67 -5.77 -16.43
CA LYS A 721 69.05 -4.41 -16.83
C LYS A 721 67.86 -3.48 -16.72
N ASN A 722 68.11 -2.26 -16.26
CA ASN A 722 67.05 -1.25 -16.26
C ASN A 722 66.83 -0.72 -17.69
N PRO A 723 65.60 -0.32 -18.06
CA PRO A 723 65.32 0.25 -19.36
C PRO A 723 66.18 1.49 -19.66
N ALA A 724 66.49 1.71 -20.94
CA ALA A 724 67.25 2.88 -21.36
C ALA A 724 66.55 4.19 -20.96
N GLY A 725 67.28 5.12 -20.35
CA GLY A 725 66.77 6.43 -19.92
C GLY A 725 66.17 6.46 -18.50
N VAL A 726 66.11 5.33 -17.78
CA VAL A 726 65.69 5.32 -16.38
C VAL A 726 66.82 5.87 -15.49
N TYR A 727 66.50 6.87 -14.66
CA TYR A 727 67.42 7.37 -13.64
C TYR A 727 67.60 6.31 -12.54
N LEU A 728 68.86 6.04 -12.17
CA LEU A 728 69.18 5.21 -11.00
C LEU A 728 69.25 6.10 -9.78
N MET A 729 68.43 5.77 -8.77
CA MET A 729 68.51 6.38 -7.45
C MET A 729 69.26 5.44 -6.52
N TYR A 730 69.76 5.99 -5.42
CA TYR A 730 70.38 5.19 -4.37
C TYR A 730 70.17 5.82 -3.00
N ASN A 731 70.29 4.99 -1.98
CA ASN A 731 70.31 5.40 -0.58
C ASN A 731 71.47 4.68 0.15
N VAL A 732 71.82 5.19 1.33
CA VAL A 732 72.74 4.49 2.24
C VAL A 732 72.04 4.37 3.58
N ASN A 733 71.82 3.14 4.04
CA ASN A 733 71.02 2.84 5.24
C ASN A 733 69.64 3.52 5.19
N GLU A 734 69.00 3.52 4.03
CA GLU A 734 67.68 4.15 3.81
C GLU A 734 67.64 5.67 4.02
N GLU A 735 68.80 6.31 4.18
CA GLU A 735 68.91 7.77 4.24
C GLU A 735 69.14 8.34 2.84
N PRO A 736 68.55 9.51 2.54
CA PRO A 736 68.55 10.07 1.20
C PRO A 736 69.95 10.55 0.86
N THR A 737 70.44 10.17 -0.30
CA THR A 737 71.76 10.59 -0.78
C THR A 737 71.65 11.49 -1.99
N MET A 738 71.50 12.78 -1.74
CA MET A 738 71.61 13.89 -2.71
C MET A 738 73.06 14.17 -3.16
N ILE A 739 74.00 13.30 -2.80
CA ILE A 739 75.43 13.46 -3.02
C ILE A 739 75.88 12.42 -4.07
N GLY A 740 76.79 12.79 -4.98
CA GLY A 740 77.35 11.85 -5.95
C GLY A 740 78.11 10.69 -5.29
N ILE A 741 78.11 9.52 -5.94
CA ILE A 741 78.70 8.28 -5.40
C ILE A 741 80.23 8.38 -5.23
N ALA A 742 80.84 9.33 -5.93
CA ALA A 742 82.26 9.65 -5.85
C ALA A 742 82.69 10.20 -4.48
N THR A 743 81.79 10.91 -3.79
CA THR A 743 82.08 11.60 -2.53
C THR A 743 81.36 10.99 -1.34
N LYS A 744 80.24 10.29 -1.54
CA LYS A 744 79.56 9.57 -0.46
C LYS A 744 80.44 8.44 0.06
N LYS A 745 80.71 8.46 1.36
CA LYS A 745 81.45 7.45 2.10
C LYS A 745 80.51 6.51 2.84
N VAL A 746 80.93 5.26 2.97
CA VAL A 746 80.27 4.21 3.74
C VAL A 746 81.24 3.61 4.75
N GLY A 747 80.72 3.30 5.93
CA GLY A 747 81.41 2.72 7.07
C GLY A 747 81.02 1.26 7.32
N ASN A 748 81.62 0.64 8.33
CA ASN A 748 81.33 -0.74 8.69
C ASN A 748 79.86 -0.91 9.12
N GLY A 749 79.16 -1.84 8.47
CA GLY A 749 77.75 -2.16 8.73
C GLY A 749 76.76 -1.48 7.79
N ASP A 750 77.23 -0.55 6.92
CA ASP A 750 76.32 0.14 6.02
C ASP A 750 75.78 -0.76 4.91
N ILE A 751 74.57 -0.44 4.45
CA ILE A 751 73.92 -0.99 3.27
C ILE A 751 73.76 0.12 2.25
N VAL A 752 74.18 -0.14 1.02
CA VAL A 752 74.00 0.76 -0.11
C VAL A 752 73.02 0.11 -1.07
N GLU A 753 71.85 0.73 -1.26
CA GLU A 753 70.84 0.22 -2.17
C GLU A 753 70.73 1.12 -3.40
N PHE A 754 70.73 0.51 -4.58
CA PHE A 754 70.45 1.18 -5.85
C PHE A 754 69.20 0.60 -6.50
N GLY A 755 68.55 1.41 -7.34
CA GLY A 755 67.55 0.88 -8.24
C GLY A 755 66.99 1.91 -9.21
N GLY A 756 66.19 1.43 -10.16
CA GLY A 756 65.51 2.31 -11.11
C GLY A 756 64.45 3.16 -10.43
N TYR A 757 64.41 4.46 -10.75
CA TYR A 757 63.38 5.40 -10.29
C TYR A 757 61.96 4.89 -10.57
N SER A 758 61.77 4.18 -11.69
CA SER A 758 60.45 3.68 -12.14
C SER A 758 59.84 2.58 -11.25
N CYS A 759 60.61 1.94 -10.37
CA CYS A 759 60.13 0.91 -9.45
C CYS A 759 60.53 1.17 -7.99
N GLY A 760 61.12 2.33 -7.71
CA GLY A 760 61.34 2.80 -6.34
C GLY A 760 60.13 3.59 -5.85
N MET A 761 59.89 3.52 -4.55
CA MET A 761 58.91 4.37 -3.87
C MET A 761 59.64 5.57 -3.28
N GLY A 762 59.20 6.78 -3.63
CA GLY A 762 59.73 8.04 -3.13
C GLY A 762 58.89 8.57 -1.96
N ASP A 763 59.48 9.33 -1.04
CA ASP A 763 58.75 9.97 0.07
C ASP A 763 59.07 11.47 0.25
N ASP A 764 58.49 12.12 1.27
CA ASP A 764 58.64 13.56 1.55
C ASP A 764 60.00 13.96 2.16
N TYR A 765 60.89 12.99 2.34
CA TYR A 765 62.27 13.17 2.77
C TYR A 765 63.26 12.98 1.61
N GLU A 766 62.75 12.84 0.38
CA GLU A 766 63.56 12.54 -0.81
C GLU A 766 64.22 11.15 -0.73
N ASN A 767 63.70 10.24 0.11
CA ASN A 767 64.16 8.85 0.16
C ASN A 767 63.60 8.06 -1.00
N PHE A 768 64.39 7.11 -1.50
CA PHE A 768 63.93 6.09 -2.45
C PHE A 768 64.18 4.70 -1.87
N VAL A 769 63.11 3.93 -1.74
CA VAL A 769 63.13 2.56 -1.20
C VAL A 769 62.61 1.59 -2.24
N TRP A 770 63.20 0.40 -2.32
CA TRP A 770 62.76 -0.68 -3.21
C TRP A 770 62.33 -1.88 -2.38
N THR A 771 61.06 -2.25 -2.45
CA THR A 771 60.48 -3.21 -1.48
C THR A 771 60.68 -4.68 -1.88
N LYS A 772 61.66 -4.99 -2.72
CA LYS A 772 61.84 -6.34 -3.28
C LYS A 772 62.81 -7.15 -2.45
N ASN A 773 62.51 -8.43 -2.24
CA ASN A 773 63.37 -9.33 -1.48
C ASN A 773 64.76 -9.39 -2.10
N ILE A 774 65.78 -9.04 -1.30
CA ILE A 774 67.17 -9.01 -1.73
C ILE A 774 67.75 -10.43 -1.68
N VAL A 775 68.38 -10.87 -2.77
CA VAL A 775 69.02 -12.19 -2.86
C VAL A 775 70.54 -12.04 -2.97
N ALA A 776 71.28 -12.65 -2.06
CA ALA A 776 72.75 -12.62 -2.12
C ALA A 776 73.31 -13.44 -3.29
N VAL A 777 74.21 -12.84 -4.06
CA VAL A 777 74.90 -13.49 -5.18
C VAL A 777 76.01 -14.44 -4.71
N GLY A 778 76.23 -15.52 -5.45
CA GLY A 778 77.35 -16.48 -5.23
C GLY A 778 78.67 -16.01 -5.86
N SER A 779 79.75 -16.78 -5.66
CA SER A 779 81.07 -16.49 -6.27
C SER A 779 81.05 -16.64 -7.81
N PRO A 780 81.77 -15.80 -8.58
CA PRO A 780 81.79 -15.82 -10.05
C PRO A 780 82.72 -16.88 -10.68
N THR A 781 83.53 -17.60 -9.90
CA THR A 781 84.42 -18.64 -10.42
C THR A 781 83.68 -19.93 -10.75
N THR A 782 83.89 -20.46 -11.97
CA THR A 782 83.60 -21.85 -12.30
C THR A 782 84.63 -22.77 -11.62
N ASP A 783 84.52 -22.91 -10.30
CA ASP A 783 85.03 -24.08 -9.59
C ASP A 783 83.84 -24.96 -9.25
N VAL A 784 83.59 -25.94 -10.12
CA VAL A 784 83.15 -27.24 -9.64
C VAL A 784 84.41 -27.89 -9.08
N ASP A 785 84.64 -27.76 -7.77
CA ASP A 785 85.55 -28.62 -7.01
C ASP A 785 85.12 -28.54 -5.53
N ASP A 786 84.30 -29.49 -5.08
CA ASP A 786 84.67 -30.79 -4.51
C ASP A 786 85.13 -30.72 -3.05
N THR A 787 84.40 -31.50 -2.24
CA THR A 787 84.72 -32.14 -0.94
C THR A 787 83.42 -32.22 -0.14
N HIS A 788 82.72 -33.33 0.12
CA HIS A 788 82.76 -34.77 -0.16
C HIS A 788 81.28 -35.23 -0.02
N GLY A 789 80.77 -36.32 -0.59
CA GLY A 789 81.37 -37.44 -1.28
C GLY A 789 80.27 -38.42 -1.74
N VAL A 790 80.70 -39.46 -2.46
CA VAL A 790 79.99 -40.70 -2.81
C VAL A 790 78.54 -40.52 -3.26
N ALA A 791 78.28 -40.68 -4.57
CA ALA A 791 76.93 -40.77 -5.08
C ALA A 791 76.19 -41.94 -4.39
N LEU A 792 75.21 -41.61 -3.54
CA LEU A 792 74.30 -42.58 -2.96
C LEU A 792 73.51 -43.26 -4.08
N ASN A 793 73.82 -44.52 -4.35
CA ASN A 793 73.05 -45.36 -5.26
C ASN A 793 71.87 -45.96 -4.51
N ILE A 794 70.66 -45.64 -4.98
CA ILE A 794 69.43 -46.27 -4.52
C ILE A 794 68.82 -47.05 -5.68
N TYR A 795 68.50 -48.33 -5.46
CA TYR A 795 67.95 -49.19 -6.50
C TYR A 795 66.98 -50.25 -5.95
N PRO A 796 65.91 -50.61 -6.69
CA PRO A 796 65.47 -49.93 -7.92
C PRO A 796 65.00 -48.51 -7.60
N ASN A 797 65.02 -47.64 -8.61
CA ASN A 797 64.42 -46.31 -8.53
C ASN A 797 64.03 -45.87 -9.95
N PRO A 798 62.73 -45.90 -10.31
CA PRO A 798 61.56 -45.97 -9.43
C PRO A 798 61.40 -47.28 -8.65
N ALA A 799 60.78 -47.25 -7.46
CA ALA A 799 60.52 -48.41 -6.59
C ALA A 799 59.14 -48.35 -5.93
N ARG A 800 58.62 -49.49 -5.46
CA ARG A 800 57.29 -49.57 -4.83
C ARG A 800 57.30 -50.08 -3.40
N GLU A 801 58.00 -51.18 -3.14
CA GLU A 801 57.97 -51.83 -1.83
C GLU A 801 59.22 -51.55 -0.99
N TYR A 802 60.39 -51.53 -1.61
CA TYR A 802 61.64 -51.23 -0.92
C TYR A 802 62.67 -50.63 -1.89
N ILE A 803 63.67 -49.95 -1.32
CA ILE A 803 64.91 -49.58 -2.02
C ILE A 803 66.12 -50.18 -1.33
N SER A 804 67.10 -50.67 -2.09
CA SER A 804 68.43 -50.98 -1.59
C SER A 804 69.32 -49.74 -1.67
N VAL A 805 70.13 -49.53 -0.64
CA VAL A 805 71.14 -48.48 -0.59
C VAL A 805 72.53 -49.08 -0.37
N ASP A 806 73.50 -48.61 -1.15
CA ASP A 806 74.90 -49.04 -1.04
C ASP A 806 75.68 -48.02 -0.22
N ILE A 807 75.84 -48.30 1.08
CA ILE A 807 76.54 -47.44 2.04
C ILE A 807 77.24 -48.29 3.11
N GLU A 808 78.50 -48.00 3.38
CA GLU A 808 79.31 -48.66 4.42
C GLU A 808 79.06 -48.04 5.81
N GLY A 809 79.11 -48.84 6.88
CA GLY A 809 78.96 -48.39 8.27
C GLY A 809 77.50 -48.17 8.74
N ASP A 810 77.30 -48.03 10.04
CA ASP A 810 75.97 -47.78 10.62
C ASP A 810 75.46 -46.38 10.24
N CYS A 811 74.23 -46.28 9.78
CA CYS A 811 73.65 -45.00 9.36
C CYS A 811 72.17 -44.87 9.72
N THR A 812 71.72 -43.63 9.84
CA THR A 812 70.30 -43.31 9.99
C THR A 812 69.77 -42.78 8.67
N TYR A 813 68.49 -43.04 8.36
CA TYR A 813 67.84 -42.48 7.18
C TYR A 813 66.59 -41.70 7.56
N SER A 814 66.24 -40.74 6.71
CA SER A 814 64.96 -40.04 6.70
C SER A 814 64.46 -39.89 5.26
N ILE A 815 63.15 -39.97 5.06
CA ILE A 815 62.49 -39.74 3.78
C ILE A 815 61.58 -38.53 3.94
N ILE A 816 61.65 -37.60 2.99
CA ILE A 816 60.97 -36.30 3.06
C ILE A 816 60.14 -36.10 1.79
N ASP A 817 58.90 -35.62 1.95
CA ASP A 817 58.02 -35.27 0.82
C ASP A 817 58.44 -33.95 0.13
N MET A 818 57.79 -33.59 -0.97
CA MET A 818 58.11 -32.36 -1.71
C MET A 818 57.79 -31.05 -0.96
N ASN A 819 57.04 -31.12 0.15
CA ASN A 819 56.73 -29.98 1.00
C ASN A 819 57.69 -29.87 2.19
N GLY A 820 58.73 -30.72 2.26
CA GLY A 820 59.76 -30.69 3.30
C GLY A 820 59.38 -31.43 4.58
N ARG A 821 58.29 -32.21 4.61
CA ARG A 821 57.89 -32.99 5.79
C ARG A 821 58.54 -34.36 5.80
N THR A 822 59.13 -34.76 6.93
CA THR A 822 59.69 -36.10 7.10
C THR A 822 58.57 -37.13 7.27
N VAL A 823 58.52 -38.10 6.36
CA VAL A 823 57.46 -39.13 6.27
C VAL A 823 57.92 -40.51 6.73
N ALA A 824 59.23 -40.77 6.77
CA ALA A 824 59.79 -41.99 7.35
C ALA A 824 61.19 -41.73 7.92
N VAL A 825 61.57 -42.42 9.00
CA VAL A 825 62.92 -42.41 9.57
C VAL A 825 63.30 -43.80 10.10
N GLY A 826 64.58 -44.14 10.08
CA GLY A 826 65.06 -45.42 10.63
C GLY A 826 66.58 -45.52 10.70
N THR A 827 67.07 -46.70 11.08
CA THR A 827 68.50 -46.99 11.21
C THR A 827 68.88 -48.26 10.44
N LEU A 828 70.02 -48.24 9.77
CA LEU A 828 70.62 -49.38 9.07
C LEU A 828 71.94 -49.72 9.76
N ASN A 829 72.02 -50.90 10.39
CA ASN A 829 73.19 -51.32 11.18
C ASN A 829 73.88 -52.57 10.57
N GLY A 830 75.22 -52.56 10.51
CA GLY A 830 76.12 -53.67 10.14
C GLY A 830 76.45 -53.81 8.63
N ASP A 831 77.70 -54.16 8.30
CA ASP A 831 78.19 -54.25 6.91
C ASP A 831 77.75 -55.54 6.19
N LYS A 832 76.67 -55.44 5.42
CA LYS A 832 76.27 -56.43 4.40
C LYS A 832 76.06 -55.75 3.06
N THR A 833 76.36 -56.48 1.99
CA THR A 833 76.39 -56.04 0.58
C THR A 833 75.02 -55.71 -0.07
N SER A 834 73.92 -55.62 0.70
CA SER A 834 72.64 -55.04 0.23
C SER A 834 71.75 -54.68 1.42
N ARG A 835 71.58 -53.38 1.71
CA ARG A 835 70.75 -52.87 2.82
C ARG A 835 69.45 -52.27 2.28
N THR A 836 68.29 -52.80 2.69
CA THR A 836 66.99 -52.38 2.17
C THR A 836 66.22 -51.47 3.14
N ILE A 837 65.58 -50.44 2.61
CA ILE A 837 64.61 -49.57 3.28
C ILE A 837 63.22 -49.91 2.73
N ASP A 838 62.30 -50.31 3.61
CA ASP A 838 60.89 -50.54 3.26
C ASP A 838 60.20 -49.18 3.02
N ILE A 839 59.57 -49.04 1.86
CA ILE A 839 58.84 -47.86 1.41
C ILE A 839 57.40 -48.19 1.02
N SER A 840 56.94 -49.42 1.26
CA SER A 840 55.62 -49.91 0.84
C SER A 840 54.44 -49.12 1.40
N ALA A 841 54.66 -48.38 2.48
CA ALA A 841 53.65 -47.52 3.11
C ALA A 841 53.62 -46.07 2.56
N LEU A 842 54.51 -45.71 1.62
CA LEU A 842 54.52 -44.38 1.00
C LEU A 842 53.58 -44.35 -0.20
N ASP A 843 52.78 -43.28 -0.32
CA ASP A 843 51.93 -43.05 -1.49
C ASP A 843 52.77 -42.75 -2.74
N GLU A 844 52.25 -43.08 -3.93
CA GLU A 844 52.89 -42.80 -5.22
C GLU A 844 53.27 -41.32 -5.34
N GLY A 845 54.54 -41.03 -5.65
CA GLY A 845 55.04 -39.67 -5.63
C GLY A 845 56.57 -39.55 -5.65
N VAL A 846 57.04 -38.30 -5.58
CA VAL A 846 58.46 -37.97 -5.53
C VAL A 846 58.86 -37.57 -4.12
N TYR A 847 59.91 -38.21 -3.61
CA TYR A 847 60.47 -37.98 -2.29
C TYR A 847 61.97 -37.75 -2.34
N PHE A 848 62.55 -37.28 -1.24
CA PHE A 848 64.00 -37.25 -1.03
C PHE A 848 64.38 -38.14 0.14
N VAL A 849 65.28 -39.09 -0.11
CA VAL A 849 65.89 -39.92 0.93
C VAL A 849 67.19 -39.26 1.35
N SER A 850 67.36 -39.07 2.66
CA SER A 850 68.56 -38.54 3.29
C SER A 850 69.14 -39.58 4.23
N LEU A 851 70.40 -39.96 4.04
CA LEU A 851 71.15 -40.89 4.91
C LEU A 851 72.24 -40.12 5.65
N THR A 852 72.39 -40.37 6.94
CA THR A 852 73.40 -39.75 7.79
C THR A 852 74.26 -40.82 8.46
N ASN A 853 75.56 -40.80 8.16
CA ASN A 853 76.58 -41.65 8.77
C ASN A 853 77.62 -40.73 9.45
N GLY A 854 77.61 -40.68 10.78
CA GLY A 854 78.43 -39.72 11.54
C GLY A 854 78.12 -38.27 11.15
N ASN A 855 79.14 -37.55 10.66
CA ASN A 855 79.00 -36.16 10.19
C ASN A 855 78.65 -36.04 8.69
N ASN A 856 78.59 -37.16 7.96
CA ASN A 856 78.30 -37.14 6.52
C ASN A 856 76.81 -37.29 6.26
N VAL A 857 76.26 -36.47 5.36
CA VAL A 857 74.86 -36.50 4.95
C VAL A 857 74.77 -36.69 3.44
N TYR A 858 74.11 -37.76 3.00
CA TYR A 858 73.88 -38.09 1.61
C TYR A 858 72.40 -37.90 1.27
N ARG A 859 72.08 -37.37 0.09
CA ARG A 859 70.68 -37.18 -0.36
C ARG A 859 70.46 -37.66 -1.78
N ARG A 860 69.33 -38.33 -2.03
CA ARG A 860 68.92 -38.78 -3.37
C ARG A 860 67.41 -38.70 -3.55
N LYS A 861 66.98 -38.33 -4.76
CA LYS A 861 65.57 -38.36 -5.16
C LYS A 861 65.09 -39.81 -5.29
N LEU A 862 63.96 -40.12 -4.68
CA LEU A 862 63.23 -41.39 -4.79
C LEU A 862 61.91 -41.16 -5.53
N ILE A 863 61.57 -42.06 -6.44
CA ILE A 863 60.28 -42.08 -7.14
C ILE A 863 59.53 -43.34 -6.69
N VAL A 864 58.40 -43.15 -6.01
CA VAL A 864 57.48 -44.21 -5.60
C VAL A 864 56.34 -44.30 -6.60
N TYR A 865 56.03 -45.51 -7.09
CA TYR A 865 55.05 -45.75 -8.16
C TYR A 865 54.20 -47.00 -7.93
#